data_AF-A0A1W9Q927-F1
#
_entry.id   AF-A0A1W9Q927-F1
#
_cell.length_a   1.000
_cell.length_b   1.000
_cell.length_c   1.000
_cell.angle_alpha   90.00
_cell.angle_beta   90.00
_cell.angle_gamma   90.00
#
_symmetry.space_group_name_H-M   'P 1'
#
loop_
_entity.id
_entity.type
_entity.pdbx_description
1 polymer ?
#
loop_
_entity_poly.entity_id
_entity_poly.type
_entity_poly.pdbx_seq_one_letter_code
_entity_poly.pdbx_strand_id
1 'polypeptide(L)'
;MSVGHAVKSAPPVERVAMRVLIFESDPEFAAEVAAGFVERGAEVEVVEDGEAGILRAEAKPPDVILLAIELPRMNGFSVCNKLKRHKNLDRVPLLLLSRDATEETFEQHRRLRTRADDYIKKPITVAELLDRVSTFVKLPSAPALTSDPDVEVEAETAFEQLIVKAPSLPPSRPPSMPPPPSRPSAAPPRLSSVPPPVQAEELDEELDVVLEDESALENVESVMEDAASLRLIISDRPAPIEDSSERSNLEAEMEALKARVQELESSLSQAVEGEETWKGALRELQENKDRTIDQLSAEVADLTAKLSQKEKGASARDFLDLREQLNRKDKELLEYRDQISAKDRELIKLRDIGIQVDRENADLTDALKALETEKAAIEKERDAFALDKAQANKRADDFKAKSERLAEELEQRNAELKQTREQHENELIERDAEMSRLRDDHRKALEQAAEQAQLAQEKAVADAVAATREEAQRIKEEALRALEAEAREAQEAAVRSREAELRAEQDAKLAALHRAQEDALRKLRAEHAQILDEANLAAQNALAARENELREEAAQNLSAAEAAAQARYAELEEAKRASEAERDARLAQTRGELDARTEELETARRAIYELNGRISLLEAELASVRSENRDLAEKLENESRKVAHAHEKWQADQSALEQAKQALSQVLELIGSTETRTLL
;
A
#
# COMPACT_ATOMS: atom_id res chain seq x y z
N MET A 1 52.37 -17.47 -34.79
CA MET A 1 51.05 -16.82 -34.77
C MET A 1 49.99 -17.89 -34.95
N SER A 2 49.16 -18.15 -33.93
CA SER A 2 47.88 -18.85 -34.09
C SER A 2 46.99 -18.45 -32.90
N VAL A 3 45.71 -18.23 -33.16
CA VAL A 3 44.80 -17.51 -32.24
C VAL A 3 43.89 -18.50 -31.52
N GLY A 4 44.19 -18.78 -30.25
CA GLY A 4 43.29 -19.54 -29.38
C GLY A 4 42.22 -18.61 -28.79
N HIS A 5 40.98 -18.71 -29.29
CA HIS A 5 39.84 -18.00 -28.71
C HIS A 5 39.49 -18.61 -27.35
N ALA A 6 39.66 -17.82 -26.28
CA ALA A 6 39.12 -18.16 -24.96
C ALA A 6 37.59 -17.95 -24.97
N VAL A 7 36.84 -19.05 -24.88
CA VAL A 7 35.39 -18.99 -24.63
C VAL A 7 35.17 -18.44 -23.23
N LYS A 8 34.68 -17.20 -23.12
CA LYS A 8 34.20 -16.65 -21.85
C LYS A 8 33.02 -17.48 -21.36
N SER A 9 33.07 -17.96 -20.12
CA SER A 9 31.92 -18.54 -19.45
C SER A 9 30.78 -17.54 -19.40
N ALA A 10 29.56 -17.98 -19.71
CA ALA A 10 28.35 -17.19 -19.56
C ALA A 10 28.14 -16.77 -18.09
N PRO A 11 27.49 -15.62 -17.83
CA PRO A 11 27.08 -15.26 -16.47
C PRO A 11 26.11 -16.30 -15.89
N PRO A 12 26.00 -16.43 -14.55
CA PRO A 12 25.04 -17.34 -13.93
C PRO A 12 23.61 -16.93 -14.33
N VAL A 13 22.80 -17.93 -14.69
CA VAL A 13 21.39 -17.73 -15.02
C VAL A 13 20.69 -17.15 -13.80
N GLU A 14 20.05 -16.00 -13.99
CA GLU A 14 19.24 -15.32 -12.99
C GLU A 14 18.17 -16.30 -12.48
N ARG A 15 18.25 -16.68 -11.20
CA ARG A 15 17.24 -17.57 -10.60
C ARG A 15 15.98 -16.76 -10.38
N VAL A 16 15.04 -16.87 -11.32
CA VAL A 16 13.67 -16.39 -11.15
C VAL A 16 13.15 -16.95 -9.83
N ALA A 17 12.73 -16.06 -8.92
CA ALA A 17 12.19 -16.45 -7.63
C ALA A 17 10.90 -17.24 -7.83
N MET A 18 10.78 -18.39 -7.14
CA MET A 18 9.60 -19.24 -7.24
C MET A 18 8.36 -18.45 -6.82
N ARG A 19 7.28 -18.50 -7.62
CA ARG A 19 6.05 -17.78 -7.37
C ARG A 19 4.96 -18.66 -6.78
N VAL A 20 4.37 -18.21 -5.68
CA VAL A 20 3.30 -18.89 -4.97
C VAL A 20 2.06 -18.01 -4.98
N LEU A 21 0.94 -18.53 -5.46
CA LEU A 21 -0.35 -17.83 -5.38
C LEU A 21 -1.25 -18.54 -4.36
N ILE A 22 -1.64 -17.83 -3.31
CA ILE A 22 -2.44 -18.35 -2.20
C ILE A 22 -3.84 -17.72 -2.27
N PHE A 23 -4.86 -18.54 -2.48
CA PHE A 23 -6.25 -18.15 -2.32
C PHE A 23 -6.70 -18.54 -0.91
N GLU A 24 -6.88 -17.56 -0.03
CA GLU A 24 -7.22 -17.78 1.37
C GLU A 24 -8.04 -16.61 1.92
N SER A 25 -9.05 -16.90 2.73
CA SER A 25 -9.96 -15.90 3.30
C SER A 25 -9.70 -15.61 4.79
N ASP A 26 -8.93 -16.48 5.45
CA ASP A 26 -8.41 -16.29 6.81
C ASP A 26 -7.06 -15.53 6.75
N PRO A 27 -7.00 -14.25 7.18
CA PRO A 27 -5.79 -13.44 7.05
C PRO A 27 -4.66 -13.87 8.00
N GLU A 28 -4.97 -14.51 9.13
CA GLU A 28 -3.95 -15.00 10.07
C GLU A 28 -3.25 -16.23 9.48
N PHE A 29 -4.04 -17.21 9.02
CA PHE A 29 -3.50 -18.40 8.35
C PHE A 29 -2.80 -18.06 7.03
N ALA A 30 -3.34 -17.13 6.24
CA ALA A 30 -2.70 -16.69 5.00
C ALA A 30 -1.33 -16.05 5.25
N ALA A 31 -1.20 -15.22 6.30
CA ALA A 31 0.07 -14.61 6.68
C ALA A 31 1.10 -15.63 7.19
N GLU A 32 0.67 -16.61 8.01
CA GLU A 32 1.53 -17.67 8.52
C GLU A 32 2.10 -18.54 7.37
N VAL A 33 1.23 -18.96 6.45
CA VAL A 33 1.64 -19.73 5.27
C VAL A 33 2.55 -18.90 4.35
N ALA A 34 2.20 -17.65 4.07
CA ALA A 34 3.00 -16.77 3.23
C ALA A 34 4.41 -16.56 3.80
N ALA A 35 4.55 -16.33 5.11
CA ALA A 35 5.83 -16.19 5.78
C ALA A 35 6.72 -17.43 5.55
N GLY A 36 6.19 -18.65 5.73
CA GLY A 36 6.94 -19.89 5.53
C GLY A 36 7.44 -20.14 4.09
N PHE A 37 6.79 -19.55 3.09
CA PHE A 37 7.28 -19.50 1.70
C PHE A 37 8.29 -18.38 1.44
N VAL A 38 8.09 -17.19 2.01
CA VAL A 38 9.02 -16.06 1.91
C VAL A 38 10.37 -16.38 2.57
N GLU A 39 10.38 -17.06 3.72
CA GLU A 39 11.59 -17.59 4.37
C GLU A 39 12.39 -18.55 3.47
N ARG A 40 11.70 -19.25 2.56
CA ARG A 40 12.31 -20.13 1.53
C ARG A 40 12.67 -19.37 0.25
N GLY A 41 12.56 -18.05 0.22
CA GLY A 41 12.93 -17.21 -0.93
C GLY A 41 11.95 -17.24 -2.09
N ALA A 42 10.67 -17.52 -1.83
CA ALA A 42 9.60 -17.45 -2.84
C ALA A 42 8.91 -16.06 -2.85
N GLU A 43 8.47 -15.62 -4.03
CA GLU A 43 7.56 -14.48 -4.21
C GLU A 43 6.12 -14.97 -3.94
N VAL A 44 5.46 -14.45 -2.92
CA VAL A 44 4.09 -14.88 -2.53
C VAL A 44 3.08 -13.78 -2.83
N GLU A 45 1.98 -14.16 -3.49
CA GLU A 45 0.81 -13.31 -3.73
C GLU A 45 -0.40 -13.96 -3.04
N VAL A 46 -1.09 -13.20 -2.18
CA VAL A 46 -2.28 -13.66 -1.45
C VAL A 46 -3.52 -12.98 -2.02
N VAL A 47 -4.58 -13.75 -2.26
CA VAL A 47 -5.85 -13.29 -2.82
C VAL A 47 -7.03 -13.86 -2.03
N GLU A 48 -7.92 -12.99 -1.57
CA GLU A 48 -9.15 -13.43 -0.86
C GLU A 48 -10.26 -13.82 -1.84
N ASP A 49 -10.22 -13.33 -3.09
CA ASP A 49 -11.28 -13.49 -4.07
C ASP A 49 -10.88 -14.44 -5.22
N GLY A 50 -11.78 -15.39 -5.50
CA GLY A 50 -11.57 -16.41 -6.52
C GLY A 50 -11.51 -15.90 -7.96
N GLU A 51 -12.22 -14.82 -8.32
CA GLU A 51 -12.19 -14.27 -9.69
C GLU A 51 -10.98 -13.37 -9.90
N ALA A 52 -10.69 -12.50 -8.93
CA ALA A 52 -9.48 -11.69 -8.94
C ALA A 52 -8.21 -12.56 -8.99
N GLY A 53 -8.17 -13.64 -8.21
CA GLY A 53 -7.04 -14.57 -8.20
C GLY A 53 -6.85 -15.35 -9.51
N ILE A 54 -7.92 -15.71 -10.22
CA ILE A 54 -7.82 -16.31 -11.56
C ILE A 54 -7.17 -15.31 -12.54
N LEU A 55 -7.62 -14.06 -12.55
CA LEU A 55 -7.04 -13.02 -13.40
C LEU A 55 -5.55 -12.76 -13.07
N ARG A 56 -5.15 -12.86 -11.80
CA ARG A 56 -3.73 -12.80 -11.39
C ARG A 56 -2.93 -13.99 -11.88
N ALA A 57 -3.45 -15.21 -11.75
CA ALA A 57 -2.81 -16.42 -12.25
C ALA A 57 -2.63 -16.37 -13.79
N GLU A 58 -3.61 -15.87 -14.53
CA GLU A 58 -3.53 -15.70 -15.98
C GLU A 58 -2.52 -14.63 -16.41
N ALA A 59 -2.48 -13.50 -15.70
CA ALA A 59 -1.57 -12.39 -16.01
C ALA A 59 -0.09 -12.68 -15.69
N LYS A 60 0.18 -13.39 -14.59
CA LYS A 60 1.53 -13.81 -14.18
C LYS A 60 1.44 -15.24 -13.60
N PRO A 61 1.65 -16.29 -14.42
CA PRO A 61 1.56 -17.68 -13.99
C PRO A 61 2.43 -17.96 -12.74
N PRO A 62 1.86 -18.57 -11.68
CA PRO A 62 2.62 -19.01 -10.51
C PRO A 62 3.22 -20.41 -10.74
N ASP A 63 4.23 -20.76 -9.94
CA ASP A 63 4.84 -22.10 -9.93
C ASP A 63 4.03 -23.10 -9.07
N VAL A 64 3.25 -22.61 -8.10
CA VAL A 64 2.30 -23.40 -7.30
C VAL A 64 1.11 -22.55 -6.86
N ILE A 65 -0.06 -23.19 -6.78
CA ILE A 65 -1.31 -22.60 -6.31
C ILE A 65 -1.77 -23.32 -5.05
N LEU A 66 -1.99 -22.56 -3.97
CA LEU A 66 -2.69 -23.01 -2.78
C LEU A 66 -4.09 -22.44 -2.80
N LEU A 67 -5.12 -23.28 -2.69
CA LEU A 67 -6.51 -22.87 -2.93
C LEU A 67 -7.45 -23.33 -1.82
N ALA A 68 -7.90 -22.40 -0.98
CA ALA A 68 -9.00 -22.64 -0.06
C ALA A 68 -10.30 -22.98 -0.81
N ILE A 69 -11.08 -23.93 -0.29
CA ILE A 69 -12.44 -24.20 -0.80
C ILE A 69 -13.41 -23.13 -0.31
N GLU A 70 -13.26 -22.72 0.94
CA GLU A 70 -14.09 -21.74 1.63
C GLU A 70 -13.65 -20.28 1.34
N LEU A 71 -13.77 -19.87 0.09
CA LEU A 71 -13.57 -18.47 -0.32
C LEU A 71 -14.89 -17.66 -0.29
N PRO A 72 -14.83 -16.34 -0.05
CA PRO A 72 -15.97 -15.45 -0.28
C PRO A 72 -16.38 -15.48 -1.77
N ARG A 73 -17.69 -15.40 -2.01
CA ARG A 73 -18.36 -15.29 -3.32
C ARG A 73 -18.25 -16.49 -4.28
N MET A 74 -17.15 -17.23 -4.34
CA MET A 74 -16.99 -18.38 -5.25
C MET A 74 -16.38 -19.60 -4.56
N ASN A 75 -16.96 -20.78 -4.79
CA ASN A 75 -16.43 -22.06 -4.27
C ASN A 75 -15.07 -22.39 -4.89
N GLY A 76 -14.08 -22.76 -4.08
CA GLY A 76 -12.73 -23.12 -4.55
C GLY A 76 -12.67 -24.33 -5.50
N PHE A 77 -13.64 -25.26 -5.45
CA PHE A 77 -13.77 -26.29 -6.49
C PHE A 77 -14.05 -25.69 -7.87
N SER A 78 -14.89 -24.66 -7.96
CA SER A 78 -15.17 -23.93 -9.21
C SER A 78 -13.94 -23.13 -9.68
N VAL A 79 -13.17 -22.55 -8.75
CA VAL A 79 -11.88 -21.92 -9.05
C VAL A 79 -10.90 -22.94 -9.64
N CYS A 80 -10.75 -24.11 -9.01
CA CYS A 80 -9.89 -25.20 -9.48
C CYS A 80 -10.28 -25.66 -10.89
N ASN A 81 -11.58 -25.84 -11.15
CA ASN A 81 -12.09 -26.24 -12.46
C ASN A 81 -11.82 -25.19 -13.55
N LYS A 82 -11.94 -23.88 -13.24
CA LYS A 82 -11.57 -22.78 -14.15
C LYS A 82 -10.06 -22.81 -14.45
N LEU A 83 -9.21 -22.84 -13.41
CA LEU A 83 -7.75 -22.85 -13.54
C LEU A 83 -7.23 -24.08 -14.33
N LYS A 84 -7.71 -25.28 -14.00
CA LYS A 84 -7.28 -26.52 -14.68
C LYS A 84 -7.80 -26.68 -16.11
N ARG A 85 -8.78 -25.87 -16.55
CA ARG A 85 -9.18 -25.77 -17.97
C ARG A 85 -8.34 -24.76 -18.78
N HIS A 86 -7.59 -23.89 -18.11
CA HIS A 86 -6.81 -22.84 -18.78
C HIS A 86 -5.46 -23.39 -19.29
N LYS A 87 -5.18 -23.23 -20.60
CA LYS A 87 -4.06 -23.89 -21.31
C LYS A 87 -2.65 -23.60 -20.78
N ASN A 88 -2.50 -22.53 -19.99
CA ASN A 88 -1.22 -22.12 -19.40
C ASN A 88 -1.12 -22.45 -17.90
N LEU A 89 -2.19 -22.94 -17.27
CA LEU A 89 -2.30 -23.17 -15.83
C LEU A 89 -2.70 -24.62 -15.46
N ASP A 90 -3.16 -25.42 -16.43
CA ASP A 90 -3.49 -26.85 -16.28
C ASP A 90 -2.36 -27.66 -15.61
N ARG A 91 -1.11 -27.35 -15.97
CA ARG A 91 0.11 -27.98 -15.47
C ARG A 91 0.67 -27.40 -14.18
N VAL A 92 0.15 -26.26 -13.70
CA VAL A 92 0.62 -25.67 -12.43
C VAL A 92 0.09 -26.55 -11.28
N PRO A 93 0.94 -27.04 -10.36
CA PRO A 93 0.50 -27.77 -9.19
C PRO A 93 -0.47 -26.93 -8.34
N LEU A 94 -1.64 -27.50 -8.10
CA LEU A 94 -2.72 -26.86 -7.34
C LEU A 94 -3.12 -27.78 -6.19
N LEU A 95 -2.98 -27.29 -4.96
CA LEU A 95 -3.35 -28.02 -3.74
C LEU A 95 -4.61 -27.38 -3.15
N LEU A 96 -5.66 -28.18 -2.97
CA LEU A 96 -6.91 -27.72 -2.34
C LEU A 96 -6.79 -27.82 -0.82
N LEU A 97 -7.11 -26.72 -0.13
CA LEU A 97 -7.13 -26.57 1.31
C LEU A 97 -8.60 -26.44 1.75
N SER A 98 -9.03 -27.18 2.76
CA SER A 98 -10.39 -27.00 3.29
C SER A 98 -10.50 -27.37 4.76
N ARG A 99 -11.32 -26.62 5.50
CA ARG A 99 -11.62 -26.88 6.89
C ARG A 99 -12.84 -27.79 7.05
N ASP A 100 -13.84 -27.58 6.21
CA ASP A 100 -15.18 -28.13 6.41
C ASP A 100 -15.47 -29.33 5.45
N ALA A 101 -14.63 -29.59 4.44
CA ALA A 101 -14.75 -30.73 3.51
C ALA A 101 -14.63 -32.11 4.19
N THR A 102 -15.36 -33.08 3.64
CA THR A 102 -15.25 -34.50 3.99
C THR A 102 -14.34 -35.23 3.00
N GLU A 103 -13.79 -36.38 3.40
CA GLU A 103 -12.98 -37.21 2.48
C GLU A 103 -13.80 -37.63 1.24
N GLU A 104 -15.11 -37.83 1.40
CA GLU A 104 -16.02 -38.11 0.29
C GLU A 104 -16.06 -36.94 -0.72
N THR A 105 -16.17 -35.68 -0.26
CA THR A 105 -16.16 -34.52 -1.18
C THR A 105 -14.82 -34.34 -1.91
N PHE A 106 -13.69 -34.66 -1.27
CA PHE A 106 -12.39 -34.69 -1.94
C PHE A 106 -12.32 -35.82 -2.97
N GLU A 107 -12.81 -37.01 -2.63
CA GLU A 107 -12.79 -38.19 -3.51
C GLU A 107 -13.73 -38.02 -4.72
N GLN A 108 -14.87 -37.34 -4.56
CA GLN A 108 -15.73 -36.93 -5.68
C GLN A 108 -14.98 -35.99 -6.63
N HIS A 109 -14.28 -34.96 -6.12
CA HIS A 109 -13.51 -34.04 -6.96
C HIS A 109 -12.28 -34.70 -7.63
N ARG A 110 -11.63 -35.67 -6.96
CA ARG A 110 -10.51 -36.46 -7.54
C ARG A 110 -10.88 -37.23 -8.81
N ARG A 111 -12.16 -37.60 -8.97
CA ARG A 111 -12.68 -38.31 -10.16
C ARG A 111 -12.88 -37.40 -11.37
N LEU A 112 -12.91 -36.07 -11.18
CA LEU A 112 -13.06 -35.12 -12.27
C LEU A 112 -11.75 -35.01 -13.09
N ARG A 113 -11.88 -34.70 -14.38
CA ARG A 113 -10.72 -34.40 -15.25
C ARG A 113 -9.94 -33.16 -14.81
N THR A 114 -10.56 -32.27 -14.04
CA THR A 114 -10.02 -31.00 -13.53
C THR A 114 -9.70 -31.04 -12.04
N ARG A 115 -9.35 -32.24 -11.54
CA ARG A 115 -8.87 -32.48 -10.18
C ARG A 115 -7.68 -31.60 -9.79
N ALA A 116 -7.60 -31.26 -8.51
CA ALA A 116 -6.38 -30.76 -7.87
C ALA A 116 -5.32 -31.87 -7.74
N ASP A 117 -4.08 -31.47 -7.54
CA ASP A 117 -2.92 -32.35 -7.44
C ASP A 117 -2.74 -32.92 -6.02
N ASP A 118 -3.14 -32.16 -4.98
CA ASP A 118 -3.31 -32.66 -3.61
C ASP A 118 -4.53 -32.04 -2.91
N TYR A 119 -4.96 -32.67 -1.83
CA TYR A 119 -6.12 -32.31 -1.01
C TYR A 119 -5.72 -32.35 0.46
N ILE A 120 -5.91 -31.21 1.13
CA ILE A 120 -5.41 -30.94 2.47
C ILE A 120 -6.56 -30.51 3.35
N LYS A 121 -6.78 -31.26 4.43
CA LYS A 121 -7.74 -30.88 5.47
C LYS A 121 -7.06 -30.01 6.52
N LYS A 122 -7.65 -28.84 6.82
CA LYS A 122 -7.27 -27.97 7.92
C LYS A 122 -7.84 -28.52 9.25
N PRO A 123 -7.19 -28.28 10.40
CA PRO A 123 -5.92 -27.58 10.57
C PRO A 123 -4.72 -28.41 10.07
N ILE A 124 -3.75 -27.73 9.47
CA ILE A 124 -2.44 -28.25 9.06
C ILE A 124 -1.37 -27.27 9.50
N THR A 125 -0.19 -27.74 9.90
CA THR A 125 0.93 -26.84 10.22
C THR A 125 1.61 -26.33 8.95
N VAL A 126 2.19 -25.13 9.00
CA VAL A 126 2.94 -24.55 7.86
C VAL A 126 4.10 -25.46 7.43
N ALA A 127 4.75 -26.17 8.36
CA ALA A 127 5.78 -27.16 8.04
C ALA A 127 5.25 -28.32 7.18
N GLU A 128 4.14 -28.96 7.59
CA GLU A 128 3.52 -30.06 6.83
C GLU A 128 2.98 -29.60 5.46
N LEU A 129 2.46 -28.38 5.37
CA LEU A 129 2.00 -27.79 4.11
C LEU A 129 3.16 -27.56 3.14
N LEU A 130 4.30 -27.07 3.63
CA LEU A 130 5.51 -26.87 2.83
C LEU A 130 6.14 -28.19 2.41
N ASP A 131 6.15 -29.21 3.28
CA ASP A 131 6.59 -30.56 2.92
C ASP A 131 5.70 -31.15 1.82
N ARG A 132 4.37 -30.99 1.89
CA ARG A 132 3.44 -31.41 0.81
C ARG A 132 3.73 -30.67 -0.50
N VAL A 133 3.90 -29.35 -0.48
CA VAL A 133 4.24 -28.60 -1.70
C VAL A 133 5.61 -29.01 -2.27
N SER A 134 6.57 -29.37 -1.42
CA SER A 134 7.90 -29.83 -1.85
C SER A 134 7.88 -31.11 -2.70
N THR A 135 6.80 -31.91 -2.62
CA THR A 135 6.62 -33.10 -3.47
C THR A 135 6.24 -32.77 -4.91
N PHE A 136 5.70 -31.58 -5.17
CA PHE A 136 5.28 -31.12 -6.50
C PHE A 136 6.24 -30.10 -7.11
N VAL A 137 6.82 -29.23 -6.30
CA VAL A 137 7.74 -28.17 -6.76
C VAL A 137 8.98 -28.13 -5.89
N LYS A 138 10.15 -27.94 -6.51
CA LYS A 138 11.40 -27.78 -5.80
C LYS A 138 11.45 -26.40 -5.14
N LEU A 139 11.02 -26.33 -3.88
CA LEU A 139 11.17 -25.16 -3.02
C LEU A 139 12.64 -24.69 -3.03
N PRO A 140 12.92 -23.38 -3.09
CA PRO A 140 14.28 -22.90 -2.95
C PRO A 140 14.77 -23.22 -1.53
N SER A 141 16.06 -23.56 -1.41
CA SER A 141 16.68 -23.66 -0.09
C SER A 141 16.65 -22.28 0.55
N ALA A 142 16.25 -22.22 1.82
CA ALA A 142 16.48 -21.04 2.64
C ALA A 142 17.94 -20.57 2.46
N PRO A 143 18.20 -19.25 2.35
CA PRO A 143 19.53 -18.73 2.14
C PRO A 143 20.43 -19.21 3.28
N ALA A 144 21.50 -19.93 2.94
CA ALA A 144 22.51 -20.30 3.91
C ALA A 144 23.12 -19.01 4.46
N LEU A 145 22.81 -18.69 5.72
CA LEU A 145 23.35 -17.54 6.44
C LEU A 145 24.88 -17.66 6.45
N THR A 146 25.54 -16.93 5.55
CA THR A 146 26.97 -16.69 5.62
C THR A 146 27.22 -15.85 6.85
N SER A 147 27.85 -16.46 7.84
CA SER A 147 28.18 -15.84 9.12
C SER A 147 29.28 -14.79 8.95
N ASP A 148 28.90 -13.53 8.75
CA ASP A 148 29.73 -12.37 9.08
C ASP A 148 29.31 -11.83 10.46
N PRO A 149 30.15 -11.97 11.50
CA PRO A 149 29.78 -11.63 12.87
C PRO A 149 30.22 -10.21 13.24
N ASP A 150 29.67 -9.17 12.59
CA ASP A 150 30.01 -7.77 12.89
C ASP A 150 28.92 -6.73 12.48
N VAL A 151 27.63 -7.01 12.72
CA VAL A 151 26.58 -5.96 12.78
C VAL A 151 25.55 -6.29 13.86
N GLU A 152 25.56 -5.54 14.97
CA GLU A 152 24.49 -5.60 15.98
C GLU A 152 23.35 -4.62 15.65
N VAL A 153 22.18 -5.20 15.38
CA VAL A 153 20.81 -4.72 15.68
C VAL A 153 20.34 -3.38 15.09
N GLU A 154 19.40 -3.47 14.15
CA GLU A 154 18.07 -2.83 14.29
C GLU A 154 17.04 -3.61 13.45
N ALA A 155 16.50 -4.69 14.03
CA ALA A 155 15.62 -5.64 13.36
C ALA A 155 14.17 -5.52 13.86
N GLU A 156 13.42 -4.50 13.40
CA GLU A 156 11.98 -4.38 13.72
C GLU A 156 11.11 -3.70 12.65
N THR A 157 11.64 -3.36 11.47
CA THR A 157 10.92 -2.55 10.44
C THR A 157 10.87 -3.14 9.03
N ALA A 158 11.41 -4.34 8.79
CA ALA A 158 11.48 -4.93 7.45
C ALA A 158 10.27 -5.81 7.04
N PHE A 159 9.36 -6.12 7.96
CA PHE A 159 8.33 -7.16 7.74
C PHE A 159 7.10 -6.69 6.94
N GLU A 160 6.86 -5.38 6.80
CA GLU A 160 5.67 -4.84 6.12
C GLU A 160 5.83 -4.58 4.60
N GLN A 161 7.06 -4.64 4.05
CA GLN A 161 7.31 -4.17 2.67
C GLN A 161 7.32 -5.27 1.59
N LEU A 162 7.14 -6.54 1.95
CA LEU A 162 7.14 -7.67 1.00
C LEU A 162 5.76 -8.27 0.70
N ILE A 163 4.70 -7.75 1.33
CA ILE A 163 3.31 -8.03 0.95
C ILE A 163 2.85 -6.94 -0.02
N VAL A 164 2.69 -7.27 -1.31
CA VAL A 164 2.19 -6.32 -2.32
C VAL A 164 0.68 -6.09 -2.12
N LYS A 165 0.34 -5.22 -1.16
CA LYS A 165 -1.05 -4.86 -0.84
C LYS A 165 -1.61 -3.94 -1.93
N ALA A 166 -2.52 -4.47 -2.74
CA ALA A 166 -3.25 -3.71 -3.77
C ALA A 166 -4.19 -2.66 -3.13
N PRO A 167 -4.46 -1.52 -3.81
CA PRO A 167 -5.28 -0.45 -3.25
C PRO A 167 -6.75 -0.88 -3.08
N SER A 168 -7.29 -0.64 -1.88
CA SER A 168 -8.69 -0.90 -1.55
C SER A 168 -9.64 0.12 -2.19
N LEU A 169 -10.62 -0.35 -2.97
CA LEU A 169 -11.79 0.45 -3.34
C LEU A 169 -12.66 0.76 -2.11
N PRO A 170 -13.37 1.90 -2.06
CA PRO A 170 -14.22 2.27 -0.94
C PRO A 170 -15.49 1.38 -0.87
N PRO A 171 -16.01 1.09 0.34
CA PRO A 171 -17.17 0.21 0.52
C PRO A 171 -18.48 0.89 0.08
N SER A 172 -19.10 0.35 -0.97
CA SER A 172 -20.47 0.68 -1.36
C SER A 172 -21.47 0.04 -0.39
N ARG A 173 -22.14 0.88 0.39
CA ARG A 173 -23.14 0.49 1.39
C ARG A 173 -24.48 0.17 0.71
N PRO A 174 -25.03 -1.07 0.78
CA PRO A 174 -26.35 -1.35 0.24
C PRO A 174 -27.45 -0.73 1.12
N PRO A 175 -28.57 -0.25 0.54
CA PRO A 175 -29.71 0.23 1.31
C PRO A 175 -30.48 -0.92 1.95
N SER A 176 -30.95 -0.70 3.18
CA SER A 176 -31.77 -1.65 3.94
C SER A 176 -33.19 -1.76 3.37
N MET A 177 -33.62 -2.96 2.98
CA MET A 177 -35.04 -3.27 2.79
C MET A 177 -35.74 -3.55 4.14
N PRO A 178 -37.04 -3.21 4.28
CA PRO A 178 -37.83 -3.56 5.46
C PRO A 178 -38.24 -5.04 5.47
N PRO A 179 -38.56 -5.64 6.63
CA PRO A 179 -38.95 -7.05 6.73
C PRO A 179 -40.40 -7.29 6.28
N PRO A 180 -40.73 -8.49 5.75
CA PRO A 180 -42.11 -8.86 5.43
C PRO A 180 -42.93 -9.17 6.69
N PRO A 181 -44.24 -8.95 6.69
CA PRO A 181 -45.11 -9.25 7.83
C PRO A 181 -45.34 -10.76 8.00
N SER A 182 -45.31 -11.20 9.26
CA SER A 182 -45.56 -12.58 9.67
C SER A 182 -47.02 -13.00 9.47
N ARG A 183 -47.23 -14.25 8.99
CA ARG A 183 -48.51 -14.96 9.09
C ARG A 183 -48.47 -16.03 10.19
N PRO A 184 -49.59 -16.30 10.88
CA PRO A 184 -49.63 -17.22 12.00
C PRO A 184 -49.65 -18.70 11.57
N SER A 185 -49.07 -19.54 12.43
CA SER A 185 -49.05 -21.00 12.34
C SER A 185 -50.40 -21.62 12.70
N ALA A 186 -50.82 -22.66 11.95
CA ALA A 186 -51.84 -23.63 12.38
C ALA A 186 -51.66 -24.98 11.65
N ALA A 187 -51.60 -26.08 12.42
CA ALA A 187 -51.54 -27.49 12.00
C ALA A 187 -51.91 -28.40 13.20
N PRO A 188 -52.03 -29.75 13.10
CA PRO A 188 -52.31 -30.63 11.95
C PRO A 188 -53.84 -30.99 11.95
N PRO A 189 -54.41 -32.24 11.84
CA PRO A 189 -53.91 -33.63 11.61
C PRO A 189 -53.49 -33.88 10.14
N ARG A 190 -53.07 -35.05 9.63
CA ARG A 190 -52.88 -36.48 10.03
C ARG A 190 -54.07 -37.47 9.98
N LEU A 191 -54.00 -38.42 9.03
CA LEU A 191 -54.13 -39.88 9.25
C LEU A 191 -53.70 -40.70 8.00
N SER A 192 -52.91 -41.77 8.25
CA SER A 192 -52.82 -43.11 7.60
C SER A 192 -53.32 -43.37 6.16
N SER A 193 -52.73 -44.23 5.32
CA SER A 193 -51.74 -45.32 5.55
C SER A 193 -51.05 -45.82 4.25
N VAL A 194 -49.85 -46.38 4.40
CA VAL A 194 -49.01 -47.20 3.46
C VAL A 194 -49.64 -48.64 3.41
N PRO A 195 -49.36 -49.62 2.47
CA PRO A 195 -48.06 -49.87 1.82
C PRO A 195 -48.15 -50.50 0.36
N PRO A 196 -47.15 -51.25 -0.24
CA PRO A 196 -46.72 -51.08 -1.66
C PRO A 196 -46.71 -52.44 -2.42
N PRO A 197 -45.81 -52.81 -3.38
CA PRO A 197 -44.93 -52.09 -4.34
C PRO A 197 -45.37 -52.35 -5.82
N VAL A 198 -44.63 -52.01 -6.90
CA VAL A 198 -43.49 -52.76 -7.54
C VAL A 198 -42.53 -51.80 -8.30
N GLN A 199 -41.37 -52.31 -8.73
CA GLN A 199 -40.16 -51.61 -9.24
C GLN A 199 -40.15 -51.23 -10.74
N ALA A 200 -39.42 -50.15 -11.07
CA ALA A 200 -38.42 -49.98 -12.16
C ALA A 200 -37.87 -48.53 -12.02
N GLU A 201 -36.59 -48.28 -11.75
CA GLU A 201 -35.49 -48.16 -12.75
C GLU A 201 -35.85 -47.29 -13.96
N GLU A 202 -35.52 -45.99 -13.86
CA GLU A 202 -35.29 -45.10 -15.00
C GLU A 202 -34.03 -44.27 -14.75
N LEU A 203 -33.25 -44.04 -15.82
CA LEU A 203 -32.05 -43.22 -15.83
C LEU A 203 -32.42 -41.78 -16.22
N ASP A 204 -31.73 -40.80 -15.64
CA ASP A 204 -31.56 -39.48 -16.25
C ASP A 204 -30.08 -39.09 -16.18
N GLU A 205 -29.38 -39.17 -17.33
CA GLU A 205 -28.18 -38.39 -17.59
C GLU A 205 -28.62 -37.13 -18.34
N GLU A 206 -28.24 -35.95 -17.84
CA GLU A 206 -28.52 -34.67 -18.49
C GLU A 206 -27.80 -34.59 -19.85
N LEU A 207 -28.56 -34.35 -20.94
CA LEU A 207 -28.00 -34.15 -22.28
C LEU A 207 -27.92 -32.65 -22.62
N ASP A 208 -26.73 -32.10 -22.50
CA ASP A 208 -26.42 -30.72 -22.89
C ASP A 208 -25.62 -30.74 -24.22
N VAL A 209 -26.32 -30.62 -25.37
CA VAL A 209 -25.69 -30.53 -26.71
C VAL A 209 -26.38 -29.49 -27.60
N VAL A 210 -25.76 -28.31 -27.65
CA VAL A 210 -25.43 -27.49 -28.83
C VAL A 210 -26.42 -27.47 -30.01
N LEU A 211 -26.96 -26.27 -30.25
CA LEU A 211 -27.50 -25.82 -31.54
C LEU A 211 -26.40 -25.74 -32.62
N GLU A 212 -26.53 -26.46 -33.73
CA GLU A 212 -26.00 -26.11 -35.06
C GLU A 212 -26.40 -27.17 -36.12
N ASP A 213 -27.54 -26.95 -36.82
CA ASP A 213 -27.69 -27.22 -38.28
C ASP A 213 -29.10 -26.86 -38.79
N GLU A 214 -29.27 -25.68 -39.42
CA GLU A 214 -30.48 -25.33 -40.17
C GLU A 214 -30.42 -25.88 -41.61
N SER A 215 -30.62 -27.20 -41.82
CA SER A 215 -30.72 -27.74 -43.19
C SER A 215 -31.45 -29.11 -43.34
N ALA A 216 -32.54 -29.36 -42.59
CA ALA A 216 -33.26 -30.65 -42.66
C ALA A 216 -34.80 -30.60 -42.56
N LEU A 217 -35.45 -29.52 -43.05
CA LEU A 217 -36.92 -29.39 -43.06
C LEU A 217 -37.50 -29.19 -44.47
N GLU A 218 -37.15 -30.09 -45.38
CA GLU A 218 -37.84 -30.26 -46.67
C GLU A 218 -38.04 -31.76 -46.95
N ASN A 219 -38.99 -32.39 -46.24
CA ASN A 219 -39.68 -33.66 -46.57
C ASN A 219 -40.55 -34.16 -45.39
N VAL A 220 -41.74 -33.56 -45.20
CA VAL A 220 -42.80 -34.16 -44.35
C VAL A 220 -44.14 -34.26 -45.11
N GLU A 221 -44.28 -33.60 -46.27
CA GLU A 221 -45.48 -33.67 -47.13
C GLU A 221 -45.55 -34.94 -48.01
N SER A 222 -44.68 -35.94 -47.77
CA SER A 222 -44.67 -37.23 -48.50
C SER A 222 -45.09 -38.45 -47.67
N VAL A 223 -45.57 -38.26 -46.42
CA VAL A 223 -46.02 -39.34 -45.53
C VAL A 223 -47.56 -39.40 -45.39
N MET A 224 -48.29 -38.57 -46.13
CA MET A 224 -49.78 -38.54 -46.12
C MET A 224 -50.45 -39.12 -47.38
N GLU A 225 -49.72 -39.59 -48.39
CA GLU A 225 -50.32 -40.27 -49.56
C GLU A 225 -50.38 -41.81 -49.42
N ASP A 226 -49.55 -42.44 -48.59
CA ASP A 226 -49.54 -43.91 -48.39
C ASP A 226 -50.65 -44.43 -47.46
N ALA A 227 -51.56 -43.57 -47.00
CA ALA A 227 -52.77 -43.97 -46.28
C ALA A 227 -53.93 -44.40 -47.21
N ALA A 228 -53.78 -44.30 -48.53
CA ALA A 228 -54.82 -44.64 -49.52
C ALA A 228 -54.80 -46.11 -49.99
N SER A 229 -53.74 -46.88 -49.71
CA SER A 229 -53.55 -48.23 -50.27
C SER A 229 -53.94 -49.40 -49.35
N LEU A 230 -54.40 -49.13 -48.11
CA LEU A 230 -54.74 -50.17 -47.12
C LEU A 230 -56.10 -49.95 -46.44
N ARG A 231 -57.18 -49.84 -47.23
CA ARG A 231 -58.56 -50.08 -46.76
C ARG A 231 -59.53 -50.57 -47.84
N LEU A 232 -59.04 -51.45 -48.72
CA LEU A 232 -59.86 -52.26 -49.63
C LEU A 232 -59.97 -53.72 -49.15
N ILE A 233 -60.59 -53.94 -48.00
CA ILE A 233 -61.13 -55.23 -47.51
C ILE A 233 -62.30 -54.89 -46.57
N ILE A 234 -63.39 -55.64 -46.67
CA ILE A 234 -64.76 -55.41 -46.13
C ILE A 234 -65.67 -54.65 -47.11
N SER A 235 -65.92 -55.29 -48.27
CA SER A 235 -67.09 -55.00 -49.11
C SER A 235 -67.73 -56.27 -49.69
N ASP A 236 -67.55 -57.43 -49.04
CA ASP A 236 -68.44 -58.58 -49.23
C ASP A 236 -69.65 -58.41 -48.32
N ARG A 237 -70.63 -57.67 -48.84
CA ARG A 237 -71.99 -57.67 -48.31
C ARG A 237 -72.70 -58.81 -49.06
N PRO A 238 -72.95 -59.98 -48.45
CA PRO A 238 -73.74 -61.00 -49.13
C PRO A 238 -75.09 -60.40 -49.49
N ALA A 239 -75.54 -60.68 -50.72
CA ALA A 239 -76.85 -60.25 -51.17
C ALA A 239 -77.94 -60.76 -50.21
N PRO A 240 -79.10 -60.07 -50.09
CA PRO A 240 -80.22 -60.63 -49.35
C PRO A 240 -80.59 -61.95 -50.02
N ILE A 241 -80.50 -63.05 -49.28
CA ILE A 241 -80.98 -64.35 -49.78
C ILE A 241 -82.48 -64.20 -49.99
N GLU A 242 -82.94 -64.41 -51.23
CA GLU A 242 -84.35 -64.29 -51.63
C GLU A 242 -85.16 -65.51 -51.19
N ASP A 243 -85.17 -65.76 -49.87
CA ASP A 243 -86.05 -66.70 -49.15
C ASP A 243 -87.54 -66.51 -49.50
N SER A 244 -87.91 -65.33 -50.03
CA SER A 244 -89.26 -65.06 -50.52
C SER A 244 -89.64 -65.89 -51.74
N SER A 245 -88.68 -66.30 -52.57
CA SER A 245 -88.95 -67.11 -53.77
C SER A 245 -89.32 -68.56 -53.40
N GLU A 246 -88.51 -69.20 -52.57
CA GLU A 246 -88.75 -70.56 -52.07
C GLU A 246 -90.01 -70.63 -51.19
N ARG A 247 -90.23 -69.63 -50.31
CA ARG A 247 -91.47 -69.53 -49.53
C ARG A 247 -92.71 -69.29 -50.40
N SER A 248 -92.62 -68.43 -51.42
CA SER A 248 -93.73 -68.22 -52.36
C SER A 248 -94.05 -69.48 -53.17
N ASN A 249 -93.03 -70.29 -53.51
CA ASN A 249 -93.24 -71.55 -54.21
C ASN A 249 -93.87 -72.59 -53.28
N LEU A 250 -93.39 -72.74 -52.04
CA LEU A 250 -93.96 -73.66 -51.05
C LEU A 250 -95.41 -73.27 -50.65
N GLU A 251 -95.71 -71.98 -50.51
CA GLU A 251 -97.08 -71.53 -50.25
C GLU A 251 -98.00 -71.73 -51.46
N ALA A 252 -97.51 -71.54 -52.69
CA ALA A 252 -98.25 -71.87 -53.90
C ALA A 252 -98.48 -73.38 -54.07
N GLU A 253 -97.50 -74.22 -53.73
CA GLU A 253 -97.62 -75.68 -53.74
C GLU A 253 -98.58 -76.18 -52.66
N MET A 254 -98.52 -75.65 -51.43
CA MET A 254 -99.51 -75.97 -50.39
C MET A 254 -100.93 -75.60 -50.80
N GLU A 255 -101.13 -74.44 -51.43
CA GLU A 255 -102.47 -74.00 -51.84
C GLU A 255 -102.99 -74.78 -53.06
N ALA A 256 -102.10 -75.17 -54.00
CA ALA A 256 -102.43 -76.09 -55.08
C ALA A 256 -102.80 -77.49 -54.56
N LEU A 257 -102.08 -78.01 -53.56
CA LEU A 257 -102.39 -79.28 -52.91
C LEU A 257 -103.73 -79.24 -52.17
N LYS A 258 -104.03 -78.17 -51.43
CA LYS A 258 -105.35 -77.98 -50.79
C LYS A 258 -106.48 -77.92 -51.81
N ALA A 259 -106.31 -77.15 -52.88
CA ALA A 259 -107.29 -77.08 -53.96
C ALA A 259 -107.53 -78.46 -54.60
N ARG A 260 -106.47 -79.27 -54.76
CA ARG A 260 -106.56 -80.63 -55.28
C ARG A 260 -107.24 -81.60 -54.31
N VAL A 261 -106.98 -81.51 -53.00
CA VAL A 261 -107.71 -82.27 -51.98
C VAL A 261 -109.19 -81.89 -52.01
N GLN A 262 -109.53 -80.60 -52.07
CA GLN A 262 -110.91 -80.13 -52.10
C GLN A 262 -111.66 -80.55 -53.39
N GLU A 263 -110.97 -80.62 -54.53
CA GLU A 263 -111.48 -81.18 -55.79
C GLU A 263 -111.72 -82.70 -55.69
N LEU A 264 -110.80 -83.44 -55.04
CA LEU A 264 -110.94 -84.87 -54.80
C LEU A 264 -112.06 -85.18 -53.79
N GLU A 265 -112.22 -84.38 -52.73
CA GLU A 265 -113.34 -84.48 -51.77
C GLU A 265 -114.68 -84.21 -52.45
N SER A 266 -114.77 -83.18 -53.31
CA SER A 266 -115.96 -82.91 -54.12
C SER A 266 -116.28 -84.07 -55.08
N SER A 267 -115.25 -84.61 -55.73
CA SER A 267 -115.38 -85.76 -56.64
C SER A 267 -115.78 -87.04 -55.90
N LEU A 268 -115.25 -87.26 -54.69
CA LEU A 268 -115.60 -88.37 -53.81
C LEU A 268 -117.03 -88.23 -53.29
N SER A 269 -117.46 -87.02 -52.90
CA SER A 269 -118.85 -86.75 -52.49
C SER A 269 -119.83 -87.03 -53.64
N GLN A 270 -119.52 -86.59 -54.86
CA GLN A 270 -120.32 -86.90 -56.05
C GLN A 270 -120.30 -88.40 -56.38
N ALA A 271 -119.17 -89.09 -56.19
CA ALA A 271 -119.07 -90.52 -56.38
C ALA A 271 -119.85 -91.31 -55.31
N VAL A 272 -119.92 -90.83 -54.06
CA VAL A 272 -120.66 -91.44 -52.95
C VAL A 272 -122.18 -91.19 -53.09
N GLU A 273 -122.62 -89.98 -53.45
CA GLU A 273 -124.02 -89.72 -53.83
C GLU A 273 -124.42 -90.55 -55.07
N GLY A 274 -123.50 -90.69 -56.03
CA GLY A 274 -123.61 -91.64 -57.13
C GLY A 274 -123.78 -93.08 -56.62
N GLU A 275 -122.93 -93.54 -55.69
CA GLU A 275 -123.00 -94.89 -55.15
C GLU A 275 -124.30 -95.14 -54.37
N GLU A 276 -124.80 -94.18 -53.60
CA GLU A 276 -126.08 -94.28 -52.90
C GLU A 276 -127.27 -94.31 -53.87
N THR A 277 -127.27 -93.47 -54.90
CA THR A 277 -128.33 -93.49 -55.93
C THR A 277 -128.28 -94.77 -56.77
N TRP A 278 -127.08 -95.26 -57.13
CA TRP A 278 -126.91 -96.57 -57.77
C TRP A 278 -127.30 -97.74 -56.85
N LYS A 279 -127.03 -97.68 -55.55
CA LYS A 279 -127.49 -98.67 -54.55
C LYS A 279 -129.01 -98.65 -54.40
N GLY A 280 -129.63 -97.47 -54.39
CA GLY A 280 -131.09 -97.29 -54.38
C GLY A 280 -131.73 -97.90 -55.63
N ALA A 281 -131.26 -97.51 -56.81
CA ALA A 281 -131.71 -98.05 -58.08
C ALA A 281 -131.45 -99.57 -58.19
N LEU A 282 -130.31 -100.07 -57.71
CA LEU A 282 -130.00 -101.50 -57.68
C LEU A 282 -130.96 -102.26 -56.75
N ARG A 283 -131.30 -101.70 -55.59
CA ARG A 283 -132.24 -102.32 -54.64
C ARG A 283 -133.66 -102.35 -55.19
N GLU A 284 -134.12 -101.28 -55.83
CA GLU A 284 -135.44 -101.19 -56.47
C GLU A 284 -135.52 -102.12 -57.71
N LEU A 285 -134.42 -102.26 -58.45
CA LEU A 285 -134.29 -103.17 -59.59
C LEU A 285 -134.10 -104.63 -59.16
N GLN A 286 -133.51 -104.89 -57.99
CA GLN A 286 -133.48 -106.19 -57.32
C GLN A 286 -134.89 -106.56 -56.84
N GLU A 287 -135.60 -105.72 -56.08
CA GLU A 287 -136.96 -106.04 -55.63
C GLU A 287 -137.94 -106.30 -56.79
N ASN A 288 -137.88 -105.50 -57.86
CA ASN A 288 -138.71 -105.76 -59.03
C ASN A 288 -138.29 -107.03 -59.78
N LYS A 289 -136.98 -107.33 -59.87
CA LYS A 289 -136.50 -108.57 -60.51
C LYS A 289 -136.76 -109.81 -59.66
N ASP A 290 -136.64 -109.75 -58.34
CA ASP A 290 -136.97 -110.85 -57.43
C ASP A 290 -138.47 -111.16 -57.52
N ARG A 291 -139.34 -110.14 -57.52
CA ARG A 291 -140.78 -110.33 -57.85
C ARG A 291 -140.99 -110.96 -59.23
N THR A 292 -140.19 -110.60 -60.23
CA THR A 292 -140.29 -111.18 -61.58
C THR A 292 -139.77 -112.63 -61.60
N ILE A 293 -138.69 -112.93 -60.89
CA ILE A 293 -138.12 -114.28 -60.75
C ILE A 293 -139.08 -115.17 -59.97
N ASP A 294 -139.69 -114.69 -58.89
CA ASP A 294 -140.72 -115.40 -58.12
C ASP A 294 -141.97 -115.65 -58.97
N GLN A 295 -142.42 -114.67 -59.76
CA GLN A 295 -143.52 -114.85 -60.72
C GLN A 295 -143.18 -115.90 -61.78
N LEU A 296 -142.01 -115.82 -62.42
CA LEU A 296 -141.57 -116.79 -63.41
C LEU A 296 -141.34 -118.18 -62.80
N SER A 297 -140.86 -118.25 -61.56
CA SER A 297 -140.69 -119.51 -60.81
C SER A 297 -142.04 -120.13 -60.45
N ALA A 298 -143.02 -119.31 -60.07
CA ALA A 298 -144.40 -119.75 -59.83
C ALA A 298 -145.10 -120.19 -61.12
N GLU A 299 -144.89 -119.49 -62.24
CA GLU A 299 -145.36 -119.92 -63.57
C GLU A 299 -144.69 -121.23 -64.01
N VAL A 300 -143.37 -121.37 -63.87
CA VAL A 300 -142.64 -122.62 -64.12
C VAL A 300 -143.17 -123.76 -63.25
N ALA A 301 -143.46 -123.50 -61.97
CA ALA A 301 -144.06 -124.49 -61.06
C ALA A 301 -145.51 -124.86 -61.45
N ASP A 302 -146.35 -123.90 -61.81
CA ASP A 302 -147.74 -124.11 -62.22
C ASP A 302 -147.83 -124.81 -63.59
N LEU A 303 -146.97 -124.47 -64.55
CA LEU A 303 -146.84 -125.18 -65.82
C LEU A 303 -146.32 -126.61 -65.61
N THR A 304 -145.41 -126.84 -64.66
CA THR A 304 -144.94 -128.18 -64.26
C THR A 304 -146.06 -128.99 -63.59
N ALA A 305 -146.88 -128.36 -62.74
CA ALA A 305 -148.05 -128.99 -62.13
C ALA A 305 -149.16 -129.32 -63.16
N LYS A 306 -149.38 -128.44 -64.14
CA LYS A 306 -150.29 -128.68 -65.28
C LYS A 306 -149.78 -129.82 -66.17
N LEU A 307 -148.47 -129.96 -66.31
CA LEU A 307 -147.84 -131.10 -67.00
C LEU A 307 -148.13 -132.42 -66.28
N SER A 308 -148.11 -132.44 -64.95
CA SER A 308 -148.34 -133.65 -64.15
C SER A 308 -149.83 -134.03 -64.01
N GLN A 309 -150.76 -133.07 -64.04
CA GLN A 309 -152.20 -133.38 -63.91
C GLN A 309 -152.85 -133.91 -65.21
N LYS A 310 -152.28 -133.69 -66.39
CA LYS A 310 -152.92 -134.00 -67.69
C LYS A 310 -152.75 -135.45 -68.20
N GLU A 311 -152.38 -136.40 -67.33
CA GLU A 311 -152.05 -137.79 -67.69
C GLU A 311 -153.21 -138.68 -68.19
N LYS A 312 -154.47 -138.22 -68.17
CA LYS A 312 -155.62 -138.99 -68.71
C LYS A 312 -156.53 -138.16 -69.61
N GLY A 313 -156.09 -137.90 -70.83
CA GLY A 313 -156.97 -137.50 -71.95
C GLY A 313 -156.50 -136.37 -72.88
N ALA A 314 -155.31 -135.81 -72.70
CA ALA A 314 -154.82 -134.70 -73.54
C ALA A 314 -154.11 -135.15 -74.83
N SER A 315 -154.24 -134.33 -75.88
CA SER A 315 -153.56 -134.55 -77.18
C SER A 315 -152.07 -134.25 -77.09
N ALA A 316 -151.24 -135.01 -77.80
CA ALA A 316 -149.77 -134.94 -77.72
C ALA A 316 -149.15 -133.59 -78.17
N ARG A 317 -149.92 -132.69 -78.79
CA ARG A 317 -149.47 -131.34 -79.13
C ARG A 317 -149.29 -130.45 -77.89
N ASP A 318 -150.26 -130.46 -76.97
CA ASP A 318 -150.27 -129.60 -75.77
C ASP A 318 -149.01 -129.79 -74.90
N PHE A 319 -148.54 -131.04 -74.79
CA PHE A 319 -147.36 -131.39 -73.99
C PHE A 319 -146.05 -130.87 -74.57
N LEU A 320 -145.96 -130.68 -75.89
CA LEU A 320 -144.75 -130.19 -76.55
C LEU A 320 -144.59 -128.68 -76.32
N ASP A 321 -145.67 -127.92 -76.57
CA ASP A 321 -145.70 -126.46 -76.40
C ASP A 321 -145.38 -126.06 -74.94
N LEU A 322 -145.96 -126.77 -73.96
CA LEU A 322 -145.68 -126.56 -72.53
C LEU A 322 -144.20 -126.75 -72.17
N ARG A 323 -143.54 -127.76 -72.75
CA ARG A 323 -142.12 -128.03 -72.49
C ARG A 323 -141.20 -127.03 -73.19
N GLU A 324 -141.62 -126.51 -74.35
CA GLU A 324 -140.86 -125.47 -75.04
C GLU A 324 -140.94 -124.12 -74.31
N GLN A 325 -142.10 -123.80 -73.72
CA GLN A 325 -142.26 -122.60 -72.87
C GLN A 325 -141.35 -122.67 -71.62
N LEU A 326 -141.29 -123.81 -70.94
CA LEU A 326 -140.44 -124.02 -69.76
C LEU A 326 -138.97 -123.70 -70.06
N ASN A 327 -138.41 -124.31 -71.12
CA ASN A 327 -137.02 -124.11 -71.54
C ASN A 327 -136.70 -122.65 -71.91
N ARG A 328 -137.68 -121.89 -72.44
CA ARG A 328 -137.49 -120.45 -72.72
C ARG A 328 -137.39 -119.66 -71.42
N LYS A 329 -138.23 -119.95 -70.42
CA LYS A 329 -138.22 -119.28 -69.12
C LYS A 329 -136.97 -119.58 -68.29
N ASP A 330 -136.50 -120.83 -68.29
CA ASP A 330 -135.23 -121.18 -67.63
C ASP A 330 -134.03 -120.43 -68.25
N LYS A 331 -134.05 -120.19 -69.57
CA LYS A 331 -133.00 -119.42 -70.24
C LYS A 331 -133.05 -117.92 -69.89
N GLU A 332 -134.25 -117.33 -69.83
CA GLU A 332 -134.45 -115.95 -69.38
C GLU A 332 -133.90 -115.73 -67.96
N LEU A 333 -134.18 -116.67 -67.03
CA LEU A 333 -133.64 -116.63 -65.66
C LEU A 333 -132.10 -116.67 -65.61
N LEU A 334 -131.46 -117.49 -66.45
CA LEU A 334 -130.01 -117.59 -66.51
C LEU A 334 -129.35 -116.29 -67.00
N GLU A 335 -129.90 -115.68 -68.06
CA GLU A 335 -129.39 -114.42 -68.61
C GLU A 335 -129.50 -113.26 -67.60
N TYR A 336 -130.55 -113.21 -66.78
CA TYR A 336 -130.66 -112.22 -65.71
C TYR A 336 -129.62 -112.41 -64.59
N ARG A 337 -129.29 -113.66 -64.23
CA ARG A 337 -128.28 -113.99 -63.21
C ARG A 337 -126.87 -113.59 -63.63
N ASP A 338 -126.51 -113.77 -64.90
CA ASP A 338 -125.20 -113.39 -65.42
C ASP A 338 -125.02 -111.85 -65.46
N GLN A 339 -126.09 -111.10 -65.74
CA GLN A 339 -126.08 -109.64 -65.66
C GLN A 339 -125.81 -109.12 -64.22
N ILE A 340 -126.39 -109.76 -63.20
CA ILE A 340 -126.12 -109.43 -61.79
C ILE A 340 -124.63 -109.65 -61.48
N SER A 341 -124.11 -110.83 -61.85
CA SER A 341 -122.70 -111.19 -61.64
C SER A 341 -121.73 -110.26 -62.38
N ALA A 342 -122.15 -109.59 -63.45
CA ALA A 342 -121.36 -108.53 -64.09
C ALA A 342 -121.36 -107.22 -63.28
N LYS A 343 -122.52 -106.79 -62.77
CA LYS A 343 -122.67 -105.56 -61.97
C LYS A 343 -121.94 -105.62 -60.62
N ASP A 344 -121.97 -106.76 -59.93
CA ASP A 344 -121.25 -106.91 -58.66
C ASP A 344 -119.73 -106.77 -58.81
N ARG A 345 -119.18 -107.25 -59.94
CA ARG A 345 -117.75 -107.07 -60.28
C ARG A 345 -117.38 -105.63 -60.64
N GLU A 346 -118.34 -104.82 -61.07
CA GLU A 346 -118.16 -103.39 -61.34
C GLU A 346 -118.13 -102.59 -60.03
N LEU A 347 -119.02 -102.90 -59.09
CA LEU A 347 -119.05 -102.32 -57.74
C LEU A 347 -117.76 -102.59 -56.94
N ILE A 348 -117.21 -103.81 -57.00
CA ILE A 348 -115.95 -104.14 -56.30
C ILE A 348 -114.80 -103.27 -56.82
N LYS A 349 -114.70 -103.05 -58.14
CA LYS A 349 -113.66 -102.18 -58.72
C LYS A 349 -113.77 -100.72 -58.25
N LEU A 350 -114.98 -100.20 -58.17
CA LEU A 350 -115.21 -98.84 -57.68
C LEU A 350 -114.81 -98.70 -56.20
N ARG A 351 -115.09 -99.73 -55.38
CA ARG A 351 -114.66 -99.78 -53.98
C ARG A 351 -113.14 -99.83 -53.82
N ASP A 352 -112.45 -100.62 -54.65
CA ASP A 352 -110.98 -100.69 -54.61
C ASP A 352 -110.34 -99.34 -54.99
N ILE A 353 -110.92 -98.62 -55.97
CA ILE A 353 -110.51 -97.25 -56.33
C ILE A 353 -110.75 -96.28 -55.16
N GLY A 354 -111.92 -96.33 -54.50
CA GLY A 354 -112.21 -95.50 -53.33
C GLY A 354 -111.20 -95.69 -52.20
N ILE A 355 -110.87 -96.95 -51.86
CA ILE A 355 -109.86 -97.28 -50.84
C ILE A 355 -108.47 -96.75 -51.22
N GLN A 356 -108.14 -96.66 -52.51
CA GLN A 356 -106.88 -96.07 -52.94
C GLN A 356 -106.88 -94.54 -52.80
N VAL A 357 -107.95 -93.85 -53.19
CA VAL A 357 -108.11 -92.39 -52.99
C VAL A 357 -108.05 -92.03 -51.50
N ASP A 358 -108.68 -92.82 -50.63
CA ASP A 358 -108.63 -92.60 -49.17
C ASP A 358 -107.21 -92.70 -48.59
N ARG A 359 -106.36 -93.59 -49.14
CA ARG A 359 -104.95 -93.69 -48.75
C ARG A 359 -104.14 -92.49 -49.24
N GLU A 360 -104.31 -92.12 -50.51
CA GLU A 360 -103.63 -90.97 -51.11
C GLU A 360 -104.00 -89.66 -50.37
N ASN A 361 -105.26 -89.50 -49.97
CA ASN A 361 -105.70 -88.39 -49.11
C ASN A 361 -105.06 -88.42 -47.70
N ALA A 362 -104.92 -89.61 -47.09
CA ALA A 362 -104.26 -89.73 -45.78
C ALA A 362 -102.77 -89.35 -45.86
N ASP A 363 -102.06 -89.86 -46.87
CA ASP A 363 -100.65 -89.56 -47.10
C ASP A 363 -100.42 -88.06 -47.36
N LEU A 364 -101.27 -87.41 -48.16
CA LEU A 364 -101.26 -85.96 -48.38
C LEU A 364 -101.56 -85.15 -47.11
N THR A 365 -102.48 -85.63 -46.27
CA THR A 365 -102.85 -84.97 -45.01
C THR A 365 -101.69 -84.99 -44.01
N ASP A 366 -100.93 -86.08 -43.93
CA ASP A 366 -99.76 -86.16 -43.05
C ASP A 366 -98.56 -85.39 -43.62
N ALA A 367 -98.41 -85.30 -44.95
CA ALA A 367 -97.43 -84.41 -45.59
C ALA A 367 -97.72 -82.92 -45.31
N LEU A 368 -99.00 -82.49 -45.34
CA LEU A 368 -99.39 -81.12 -44.99
C LEU A 368 -99.03 -80.78 -43.53
N LYS A 369 -99.29 -81.68 -42.57
CA LYS A 369 -98.90 -81.48 -41.16
C LYS A 369 -97.38 -81.35 -40.99
N ALA A 370 -96.59 -82.13 -41.73
CA ALA A 370 -95.14 -82.03 -41.70
C ALA A 370 -94.68 -80.62 -42.14
N LEU A 371 -95.17 -80.14 -43.28
CA LEU A 371 -94.88 -78.79 -43.80
C LEU A 371 -95.35 -77.68 -42.83
N GLU A 372 -96.50 -77.85 -42.16
CA GLU A 372 -96.96 -76.90 -41.14
C GLU A 372 -96.01 -76.85 -39.92
N THR A 373 -95.47 -77.99 -39.48
CA THR A 373 -94.47 -78.01 -38.39
C THR A 373 -93.12 -77.40 -38.81
N GLU A 374 -92.71 -77.59 -40.06
CA GLU A 374 -91.49 -77.00 -40.62
C GLU A 374 -91.62 -75.47 -40.77
N LYS A 375 -92.77 -74.99 -41.28
CA LYS A 375 -93.10 -73.56 -41.33
C LYS A 375 -93.04 -72.93 -39.94
N ALA A 376 -93.63 -73.56 -38.92
CA ALA A 376 -93.60 -73.07 -37.54
C ALA A 376 -92.17 -73.04 -36.95
N ALA A 377 -91.28 -73.96 -37.35
CA ALA A 377 -89.87 -73.94 -36.96
C ALA A 377 -89.13 -72.76 -37.61
N ILE A 378 -89.30 -72.56 -38.92
CA ILE A 378 -88.67 -71.46 -39.68
C ILE A 378 -89.16 -70.09 -39.20
N GLU A 379 -90.45 -69.95 -38.85
CA GLU A 379 -90.99 -68.72 -38.26
C GLU A 379 -90.36 -68.40 -36.90
N LYS A 380 -90.12 -69.41 -36.07
CA LYS A 380 -89.43 -69.26 -34.78
C LYS A 380 -87.97 -68.85 -34.94
N GLU A 381 -87.26 -69.40 -35.93
CA GLU A 381 -85.88 -69.00 -36.25
C GLU A 381 -85.81 -67.57 -36.79
N ARG A 382 -86.74 -67.19 -37.70
CA ARG A 382 -86.89 -65.81 -38.17
C ARG A 382 -87.03 -64.83 -37.00
N ASP A 383 -87.87 -65.15 -36.01
CA ASP A 383 -88.13 -64.26 -34.88
C ASP A 383 -86.94 -64.17 -33.92
N ALA A 384 -86.17 -65.25 -33.77
CA ALA A 384 -84.88 -65.22 -33.06
C ALA A 384 -83.86 -64.30 -33.78
N PHE A 385 -83.68 -64.47 -35.11
CA PHE A 385 -82.80 -63.59 -35.89
C PHE A 385 -83.27 -62.13 -35.92
N ALA A 386 -84.59 -61.87 -35.89
CA ALA A 386 -85.13 -60.53 -35.78
C ALA A 386 -84.81 -59.88 -34.42
N LEU A 387 -84.87 -60.65 -33.33
CA LEU A 387 -84.48 -60.20 -31.99
C LEU A 387 -82.98 -59.91 -31.92
N ASP A 388 -82.13 -60.79 -32.45
CA ASP A 388 -80.67 -60.60 -32.47
C ASP A 388 -80.27 -59.40 -33.33
N LYS A 389 -80.91 -59.20 -34.48
CA LYS A 389 -80.75 -57.99 -35.32
C LYS A 389 -81.15 -56.72 -34.57
N ALA A 390 -82.25 -56.75 -33.81
CA ALA A 390 -82.67 -55.60 -32.99
C ALA A 390 -81.67 -55.32 -31.86
N GLN A 391 -81.12 -56.35 -31.20
CA GLN A 391 -80.08 -56.18 -30.19
C GLN A 391 -78.75 -55.67 -30.78
N ALA A 392 -78.36 -56.16 -31.96
CA ALA A 392 -77.15 -55.72 -32.65
C ALA A 392 -77.26 -54.25 -33.07
N ASN A 393 -78.40 -53.84 -33.64
CA ASN A 393 -78.69 -52.44 -33.96
C ASN A 393 -78.62 -51.55 -32.71
N LYS A 394 -79.29 -51.95 -31.62
CA LYS A 394 -79.24 -51.18 -30.36
C LYS A 394 -77.81 -51.02 -29.83
N ARG A 395 -76.99 -52.08 -29.86
CA ARG A 395 -75.57 -51.99 -29.48
C ARG A 395 -74.80 -51.04 -30.41
N ALA A 396 -75.06 -51.08 -31.72
CA ALA A 396 -74.44 -50.16 -32.67
C ALA A 396 -74.82 -48.70 -32.40
N ASP A 397 -76.08 -48.42 -32.08
CA ASP A 397 -76.58 -47.09 -31.69
C ASP A 397 -75.95 -46.62 -30.36
N ASP A 398 -75.88 -47.49 -29.35
CA ASP A 398 -75.22 -47.22 -28.06
C ASP A 398 -73.72 -46.92 -28.24
N PHE A 399 -73.02 -47.69 -29.10
CA PHE A 399 -71.62 -47.44 -29.47
C PHE A 399 -71.45 -46.13 -30.24
N LYS A 400 -72.34 -45.83 -31.18
CA LYS A 400 -72.32 -44.59 -31.96
C LYS A 400 -72.48 -43.39 -31.05
N ALA A 401 -73.50 -43.37 -30.20
CA ALA A 401 -73.74 -42.30 -29.22
C ALA A 401 -72.57 -42.14 -28.23
N LYS A 402 -71.88 -43.23 -27.85
CA LYS A 402 -70.67 -43.15 -27.03
C LYS A 402 -69.47 -42.56 -27.81
N SER A 403 -69.32 -42.91 -29.08
CA SER A 403 -68.26 -42.36 -29.94
C SER A 403 -68.46 -40.88 -30.25
N GLU A 404 -69.71 -40.45 -30.47
CA GLU A 404 -70.08 -39.05 -30.68
C GLU A 404 -69.77 -38.22 -29.42
N ARG A 405 -70.14 -38.68 -28.21
CA ARG A 405 -69.77 -38.01 -26.96
C ARG A 405 -68.25 -37.92 -26.71
N LEU A 406 -67.51 -39.00 -26.99
CA LEU A 406 -66.05 -38.98 -26.84
C LEU A 406 -65.37 -38.05 -27.85
N ALA A 407 -65.95 -37.88 -29.04
CA ALA A 407 -65.49 -36.89 -30.01
C ALA A 407 -65.78 -35.46 -29.53
N GLU A 408 -66.97 -35.18 -29.00
CA GLU A 408 -67.33 -33.90 -28.40
C GLU A 408 -66.43 -33.55 -27.20
N GLU A 409 -66.16 -34.52 -26.30
CA GLU A 409 -65.23 -34.33 -25.16
C GLU A 409 -63.79 -34.06 -25.63
N LEU A 410 -63.31 -34.73 -26.68
CA LEU A 410 -62.01 -34.48 -27.29
C LEU A 410 -61.94 -33.10 -27.97
N GLU A 411 -62.98 -32.69 -28.67
CA GLU A 411 -63.04 -31.37 -29.32
C GLU A 411 -63.05 -30.24 -28.28
N GLN A 412 -63.84 -30.38 -27.20
CA GLN A 412 -63.81 -29.47 -26.05
C GLN A 412 -62.41 -29.41 -25.42
N ARG A 413 -61.78 -30.56 -25.15
CA ARG A 413 -60.43 -30.59 -24.57
C ARG A 413 -59.36 -30.01 -25.48
N ASN A 414 -59.46 -30.21 -26.79
CA ASN A 414 -58.56 -29.58 -27.75
C ASN A 414 -58.77 -28.07 -27.83
N ALA A 415 -60.01 -27.58 -27.71
CA ALA A 415 -60.30 -26.15 -27.62
C ALA A 415 -59.74 -25.53 -26.32
N GLU A 416 -59.91 -26.19 -25.17
CA GLU A 416 -59.29 -25.77 -23.90
C GLU A 416 -57.76 -25.74 -23.96
N LEU A 417 -57.13 -26.77 -24.57
CA LEU A 417 -55.68 -26.83 -24.77
C LEU A 417 -55.18 -25.76 -25.75
N LYS A 418 -55.97 -25.40 -26.75
CA LYS A 418 -55.63 -24.31 -27.68
C LYS A 418 -55.72 -22.95 -26.98
N GLN A 419 -56.80 -22.71 -26.24
CA GLN A 419 -56.99 -21.46 -25.50
C GLN A 419 -55.92 -21.25 -24.42
N THR A 420 -55.56 -22.31 -23.68
CA THR A 420 -54.51 -22.22 -22.64
C THR A 420 -53.12 -22.00 -23.24
N ARG A 421 -52.81 -22.59 -24.40
CA ARG A 421 -51.59 -22.28 -25.16
C ARG A 421 -51.56 -20.83 -25.64
N GLU A 422 -52.63 -20.34 -26.25
CA GLU A 422 -52.75 -18.94 -26.68
C GLU A 422 -52.63 -17.96 -25.50
N GLN A 423 -53.17 -18.30 -24.33
CA GLN A 423 -52.99 -17.50 -23.11
C GLN A 423 -51.53 -17.45 -22.67
N HIS A 424 -50.85 -18.59 -22.55
CA HIS A 424 -49.43 -18.63 -22.14
C HIS A 424 -48.49 -17.99 -23.17
N GLU A 425 -48.78 -18.09 -24.47
CA GLU A 425 -48.02 -17.41 -25.52
C GLU A 425 -48.14 -15.88 -25.39
N ASN A 426 -49.35 -15.37 -25.14
CA ASN A 426 -49.57 -13.95 -24.86
C ASN A 426 -48.88 -13.50 -23.55
N GLU A 427 -48.96 -14.29 -22.47
CA GLU A 427 -48.26 -14.02 -21.21
C GLU A 427 -46.74 -13.95 -21.39
N LEU A 428 -46.16 -14.83 -22.23
CA LEU A 428 -44.74 -14.78 -22.58
C LEU A 428 -44.38 -13.52 -23.36
N ILE A 429 -45.17 -13.16 -24.38
CA ILE A 429 -44.97 -11.93 -25.16
C ILE A 429 -45.06 -10.68 -24.28
N GLU A 430 -46.03 -10.60 -23.38
CA GLU A 430 -46.16 -9.48 -22.43
C GLU A 430 -44.96 -9.41 -21.48
N ARG A 431 -44.51 -10.56 -20.95
CA ARG A 431 -43.39 -10.61 -20.00
C ARG A 431 -42.04 -10.33 -20.65
N ASP A 432 -41.84 -10.75 -21.90
CA ASP A 432 -40.66 -10.38 -22.68
C ASP A 432 -40.66 -8.88 -23.05
N ALA A 433 -41.83 -8.31 -23.36
CA ALA A 433 -41.97 -6.87 -23.57
C ALA A 433 -41.70 -6.06 -22.28
N GLU A 434 -42.15 -6.54 -21.12
CA GLU A 434 -41.85 -5.94 -19.81
C GLU A 434 -40.36 -6.05 -19.47
N MET A 435 -39.75 -7.23 -19.64
CA MET A 435 -38.31 -7.44 -19.44
C MET A 435 -37.46 -6.59 -20.39
N SER A 436 -37.91 -6.39 -21.64
CA SER A 436 -37.24 -5.50 -22.60
C SER A 436 -37.29 -4.03 -22.14
N ARG A 437 -38.46 -3.54 -21.70
CA ARG A 437 -38.59 -2.19 -21.11
C ARG A 437 -37.72 -2.02 -19.87
N LEU A 438 -37.71 -3.01 -18.97
CA LEU A 438 -36.90 -2.97 -17.75
C LEU A 438 -35.39 -2.93 -18.06
N ARG A 439 -34.93 -3.67 -19.07
CA ARG A 439 -33.54 -3.62 -19.57
C ARG A 439 -33.21 -2.26 -20.19
N ASP A 440 -34.12 -1.68 -20.98
CA ASP A 440 -33.94 -0.36 -21.59
C ASP A 440 -33.89 0.76 -20.55
N ASP A 441 -34.74 0.72 -19.52
CA ASP A 441 -34.74 1.71 -18.45
C ASP A 441 -33.54 1.52 -17.51
N HIS A 442 -33.10 0.28 -17.26
CA HIS A 442 -31.85 0.01 -16.56
C HIS A 442 -30.63 0.51 -17.34
N ARG A 443 -30.60 0.33 -18.68
CA ARG A 443 -29.54 0.88 -19.55
C ARG A 443 -29.49 2.41 -19.45
N LYS A 444 -30.62 3.10 -19.58
CA LYS A 444 -30.69 4.57 -19.43
C LYS A 444 -30.25 5.02 -18.04
N ALA A 445 -30.61 4.29 -16.98
CA ALA A 445 -30.18 4.60 -15.62
C ALA A 445 -28.66 4.42 -15.44
N LEU A 446 -28.06 3.40 -16.05
CA LEU A 446 -26.61 3.21 -16.08
C LEU A 446 -25.89 4.30 -16.90
N GLU A 447 -26.42 4.69 -18.06
CA GLU A 447 -25.90 5.79 -18.88
C GLU A 447 -25.93 7.11 -18.09
N GLN A 448 -27.07 7.46 -17.46
CA GLN A 448 -27.18 8.66 -16.62
C GLN A 448 -26.26 8.62 -15.39
N ALA A 449 -26.10 7.46 -14.76
CA ALA A 449 -25.17 7.30 -13.63
C ALA A 449 -23.70 7.44 -14.07
N ALA A 450 -23.34 6.94 -15.25
CA ALA A 450 -22.01 7.08 -15.83
C ALA A 450 -21.71 8.54 -16.20
N GLU A 451 -22.65 9.25 -16.85
CA GLU A 451 -22.52 10.69 -17.15
C GLU A 451 -22.36 11.52 -15.88
N GLN A 452 -23.16 11.26 -14.84
CA GLN A 452 -23.04 11.95 -13.55
C GLN A 452 -21.71 11.64 -12.84
N ALA A 453 -21.25 10.39 -12.89
CA ALA A 453 -19.95 10.01 -12.32
C ALA A 453 -18.79 10.68 -13.06
N GLN A 454 -18.82 10.74 -14.40
CA GLN A 454 -17.83 11.44 -15.19
C GLN A 454 -17.82 12.95 -14.89
N LEU A 455 -18.99 13.60 -14.86
CA LEU A 455 -19.09 15.03 -14.58
C LEU A 455 -18.63 15.38 -13.15
N ALA A 456 -18.89 14.49 -12.17
CA ALA A 456 -18.37 14.61 -10.81
C ALA A 456 -16.84 14.41 -10.76
N GLN A 457 -16.29 13.47 -11.53
CA GLN A 457 -14.85 13.24 -11.63
C GLN A 457 -14.13 14.42 -12.30
N GLU A 458 -14.65 14.92 -13.42
CA GLU A 458 -14.10 16.10 -14.12
C GLU A 458 -14.10 17.33 -13.19
N LYS A 459 -15.18 17.55 -12.44
CA LYS A 459 -15.24 18.62 -11.43
C LYS A 459 -14.22 18.41 -10.32
N ALA A 460 -14.12 17.21 -9.75
CA ALA A 460 -13.16 16.92 -8.68
C ALA A 460 -11.70 17.12 -9.13
N VAL A 461 -11.37 16.75 -10.37
CA VAL A 461 -10.06 17.02 -10.98
C VAL A 461 -9.85 18.53 -11.17
N ALA A 462 -10.85 19.26 -11.67
CA ALA A 462 -10.76 20.71 -11.84
C ALA A 462 -10.55 21.44 -10.49
N ASP A 463 -11.30 21.07 -9.45
CA ASP A 463 -11.19 21.63 -8.10
C ASP A 463 -9.80 21.32 -7.48
N ALA A 464 -9.27 20.11 -7.68
CA ALA A 464 -7.92 19.74 -7.22
C ALA A 464 -6.80 20.48 -7.99
N VAL A 465 -6.94 20.67 -9.29
CA VAL A 465 -6.00 21.46 -10.12
C VAL A 465 -6.05 22.94 -9.74
N ALA A 466 -7.22 23.48 -9.37
CA ALA A 466 -7.35 24.84 -8.86
C ALA A 466 -6.62 24.99 -7.50
N ALA A 467 -6.89 24.10 -6.54
CA ALA A 467 -6.27 24.14 -5.21
C ALA A 467 -4.72 24.03 -5.27
N THR A 468 -4.20 23.07 -6.04
CA THR A 468 -2.74 22.93 -6.22
C THR A 468 -2.10 24.14 -6.91
N ARG A 469 -2.83 24.81 -7.81
CA ARG A 469 -2.37 26.05 -8.45
C ARG A 469 -2.34 27.25 -7.49
N GLU A 470 -3.35 27.38 -6.62
CA GLU A 470 -3.36 28.43 -5.59
C GLU A 470 -2.24 28.23 -4.56
N GLU A 471 -1.99 26.99 -4.14
CA GLU A 471 -0.89 26.67 -3.23
C GLU A 471 0.48 26.89 -3.86
N ALA A 472 0.67 26.49 -5.13
CA ALA A 472 1.88 26.81 -5.89
C ALA A 472 2.08 28.33 -6.10
N GLN A 473 1.00 29.11 -6.25
CA GLN A 473 1.08 30.57 -6.29
C GLN A 473 1.48 31.17 -4.95
N ARG A 474 0.93 30.69 -3.83
CA ARG A 474 1.35 31.10 -2.48
C ARG A 474 2.82 30.83 -2.22
N ILE A 475 3.29 29.60 -2.46
CA ILE A 475 4.70 29.22 -2.29
C ILE A 475 5.60 30.11 -3.16
N LYS A 476 5.19 30.40 -4.41
CA LYS A 476 5.92 31.31 -5.29
C LYS A 476 5.98 32.75 -4.77
N GLU A 477 4.88 33.29 -4.25
CA GLU A 477 4.83 34.64 -3.67
C GLU A 477 5.67 34.75 -2.40
N GLU A 478 5.63 33.73 -1.53
CA GLU A 478 6.44 33.66 -0.32
C GLU A 478 7.93 33.56 -0.65
N ALA A 479 8.31 32.70 -1.61
CA ALA A 479 9.69 32.61 -2.09
C ALA A 479 10.17 33.92 -2.74
N LEU A 480 9.31 34.62 -3.49
CA LEU A 480 9.64 35.93 -4.06
C LEU A 480 9.88 36.98 -2.97
N ARG A 481 9.02 37.02 -1.93
CA ARG A 481 9.17 37.93 -0.79
C ARG A 481 10.44 37.63 0.03
N ALA A 482 10.79 36.36 0.21
CA ALA A 482 12.03 35.97 0.85
C ALA A 482 13.25 36.45 0.05
N LEU A 483 13.27 36.19 -1.26
CA LEU A 483 14.34 36.65 -2.16
C LEU A 483 14.46 38.20 -2.19
N GLU A 484 13.33 38.92 -2.19
CA GLU A 484 13.32 40.38 -2.09
C GLU A 484 13.88 40.88 -0.74
N ALA A 485 13.60 40.18 0.36
CA ALA A 485 14.13 40.52 1.68
C ALA A 485 15.64 40.29 1.75
N GLU A 486 16.13 39.14 1.31
CA GLU A 486 17.57 38.82 1.20
C GLU A 486 18.30 39.83 0.31
N ALA A 487 17.72 40.18 -0.85
CA ALA A 487 18.30 41.18 -1.76
C ALA A 487 18.39 42.58 -1.12
N ARG A 488 17.38 42.99 -0.34
CA ARG A 488 17.39 44.25 0.41
C ARG A 488 18.44 44.22 1.53
N GLU A 489 18.51 43.15 2.31
CA GLU A 489 19.51 43.04 3.39
C GLU A 489 20.95 43.05 2.82
N ALA A 490 21.18 42.33 1.71
CA ALA A 490 22.46 42.35 1.00
C ALA A 490 22.79 43.76 0.45
N GLN A 491 21.80 44.48 -0.09
CA GLN A 491 21.99 45.86 -0.53
C GLN A 491 22.30 46.81 0.64
N GLU A 492 21.60 46.70 1.76
CA GLU A 492 21.87 47.48 2.98
C GLU A 492 23.22 47.14 3.61
N ALA A 493 23.66 45.88 3.55
CA ALA A 493 25.00 45.48 3.97
C ALA A 493 26.09 46.07 3.06
N ALA A 494 25.88 46.05 1.74
CA ALA A 494 26.80 46.65 0.77
C ALA A 494 26.89 48.19 0.95
N VAL A 495 25.76 48.87 1.18
CA VAL A 495 25.73 50.31 1.48
C VAL A 495 26.47 50.59 2.79
N ARG A 496 26.21 49.83 3.87
CA ARG A 496 26.92 49.99 5.16
C ARG A 496 28.43 49.77 5.02
N SER A 497 28.86 48.78 4.23
CA SER A 497 30.28 48.54 3.93
C SER A 497 30.89 49.75 3.20
N ARG A 498 30.20 50.27 2.17
CA ARG A 498 30.70 51.41 1.39
C ARG A 498 30.72 52.72 2.20
N GLU A 499 29.75 52.93 3.10
CA GLU A 499 29.78 54.04 4.05
C GLU A 499 30.96 53.92 5.02
N ALA A 500 31.26 52.72 5.52
CA ALA A 500 32.41 52.50 6.40
C ALA A 500 33.74 52.76 5.69
N GLU A 501 33.89 52.31 4.44
CA GLU A 501 35.05 52.63 3.58
C GLU A 501 35.19 54.14 3.37
N LEU A 502 34.10 54.83 3.02
CA LEU A 502 34.12 56.28 2.78
C LEU A 502 34.45 57.07 4.06
N ARG A 503 33.97 56.65 5.22
CA ARG A 503 34.33 57.23 6.52
C ARG A 503 35.81 56.99 6.82
N ALA A 504 36.32 55.77 6.63
CA ALA A 504 37.73 55.46 6.82
C ALA A 504 38.65 56.26 5.87
N GLU A 505 38.23 56.48 4.61
CA GLU A 505 38.92 57.38 3.67
C GLU A 505 38.91 58.84 4.15
N GLN A 506 37.79 59.33 4.69
CA GLN A 506 37.66 60.70 5.22
C GLN A 506 38.53 60.88 6.47
N ASP A 507 38.47 59.95 7.42
CA ASP A 507 39.30 59.95 8.63
C ASP A 507 40.79 59.86 8.29
N ALA A 508 41.17 59.04 7.31
CA ALA A 508 42.54 58.98 6.81
C ALA A 508 43.00 60.30 6.17
N LYS A 509 42.13 60.98 5.39
CA LYS A 509 42.41 62.31 4.81
C LYS A 509 42.54 63.38 5.89
N LEU A 510 41.67 63.38 6.91
CA LEU A 510 41.74 64.29 8.06
C LEU A 510 43.01 64.05 8.88
N ALA A 511 43.35 62.79 9.18
CA ALA A 511 44.57 62.43 9.89
C ALA A 511 45.84 62.81 9.10
N ALA A 512 45.84 62.66 7.77
CA ALA A 512 46.94 63.11 6.92
C ALA A 512 47.07 64.64 6.93
N LEU A 513 45.96 65.38 6.88
CA LEU A 513 45.96 66.84 6.98
C LEU A 513 46.45 67.33 8.35
N HIS A 514 46.02 66.70 9.44
CA HIS A 514 46.52 66.98 10.78
C HIS A 514 48.03 66.71 10.92
N ARG A 515 48.54 65.58 10.41
CA ARG A 515 49.99 65.30 10.38
C ARG A 515 50.75 66.36 9.59
N ALA A 516 50.27 66.73 8.41
CA ALA A 516 50.88 67.79 7.60
C ALA A 516 50.89 69.16 8.32
N GLN A 517 49.83 69.51 9.05
CA GLN A 517 49.79 70.69 9.90
C GLN A 517 50.76 70.60 11.09
N GLU A 518 50.84 69.45 11.77
CA GLU A 518 51.81 69.24 12.85
C GLU A 518 53.25 69.35 12.35
N ASP A 519 53.58 68.76 11.21
CA ASP A 519 54.93 68.81 10.63
C ASP A 519 55.28 70.22 10.13
N ALA A 520 54.32 70.95 9.57
CA ALA A 520 54.49 72.37 9.26
C ALA A 520 54.74 73.22 10.52
N LEU A 521 53.98 72.96 11.60
CA LEU A 521 54.18 73.61 12.90
C LEU A 521 55.51 73.21 13.56
N ARG A 522 55.96 71.95 13.42
CA ARG A 522 57.29 71.50 13.86
C ARG A 522 58.39 72.24 13.11
N LYS A 523 58.28 72.36 11.78
CA LYS A 523 59.23 73.09 10.94
C LYS A 523 59.29 74.57 11.33
N LEU A 524 58.14 75.23 11.47
CA LEU A 524 58.05 76.63 11.89
C LEU A 524 58.62 76.85 13.31
N ARG A 525 58.38 75.91 14.25
CA ARG A 525 58.99 75.95 15.59
C ARG A 525 60.50 75.75 15.56
N ALA A 526 61.01 74.87 14.68
CA ALA A 526 62.45 74.67 14.50
C ALA A 526 63.12 75.92 13.87
N GLU A 527 62.48 76.55 12.88
CA GLU A 527 62.93 77.82 12.30
C GLU A 527 62.95 78.93 13.37
N HIS A 528 61.90 79.05 14.20
CA HIS A 528 61.89 79.99 15.32
C HIS A 528 62.95 79.68 16.39
N ALA A 529 63.18 78.40 16.71
CA ALA A 529 64.22 78.00 17.66
C ALA A 529 65.62 78.37 17.12
N GLN A 530 65.90 78.10 15.85
CA GLN A 530 67.15 78.50 15.20
C GLN A 530 67.33 80.03 15.23
N ILE A 531 66.29 80.81 14.91
CA ILE A 531 66.34 82.28 14.98
C ILE A 531 66.62 82.76 16.42
N LEU A 532 66.04 82.11 17.43
CA LEU A 532 66.31 82.43 18.84
C LEU A 532 67.72 82.06 19.26
N ASP A 533 68.26 80.92 18.81
CA ASP A 533 69.64 80.50 19.10
C ASP A 533 70.66 81.39 18.41
N GLU A 534 70.42 81.79 17.16
CA GLU A 534 71.24 82.78 16.43
C GLU A 534 71.21 84.15 17.12
N ALA A 535 70.04 84.61 17.58
CA ALA A 535 69.90 85.86 18.34
C ALA A 535 70.57 85.79 19.72
N ASN A 536 70.46 84.67 20.42
CA ASN A 536 71.12 84.43 21.70
C ASN A 536 72.66 84.41 21.53
N LEU A 537 73.17 83.74 20.49
CA LEU A 537 74.60 83.70 20.18
C LEU A 537 75.12 85.10 19.80
N ALA A 538 74.37 85.85 19.01
CA ALA A 538 74.70 87.24 18.68
C ALA A 538 74.74 88.13 19.94
N ALA A 539 73.78 87.97 20.86
CA ALA A 539 73.76 88.68 22.14
C ALA A 539 74.92 88.29 23.05
N GLN A 540 75.28 87.01 23.13
CA GLN A 540 76.45 86.53 23.87
C GLN A 540 77.75 87.09 23.30
N ASN A 541 77.90 87.10 21.97
CA ASN A 541 79.07 87.69 21.30
C ASN A 541 79.17 89.20 21.55
N ALA A 542 78.04 89.92 21.52
CA ALA A 542 78.00 91.36 21.84
C ALA A 542 78.35 91.64 23.31
N LEU A 543 77.88 90.81 24.24
CA LEU A 543 78.26 90.89 25.66
C LEU A 543 79.75 90.60 25.87
N ALA A 544 80.29 89.55 25.24
CA ALA A 544 81.72 89.21 25.32
C ALA A 544 82.61 90.29 24.71
N ALA A 545 82.19 90.91 23.60
CA ALA A 545 82.87 92.09 23.04
C ALA A 545 82.86 93.26 24.03
N ARG A 546 81.71 93.58 24.64
CA ARG A 546 81.61 94.66 25.62
C ARG A 546 82.39 94.38 26.91
N GLU A 547 82.45 93.13 27.37
CA GLU A 547 83.34 92.73 28.47
C GLU A 547 84.81 92.94 28.12
N ASN A 548 85.23 92.66 26.90
CA ASN A 548 86.61 92.87 26.47
C ASN A 548 86.94 94.36 26.32
N GLU A 549 86.04 95.17 25.75
CA GLU A 549 86.17 96.65 25.77
C GLU A 549 86.35 97.17 27.20
N LEU A 550 85.49 96.74 28.14
CA LEU A 550 85.59 97.13 29.55
C LEU A 550 86.87 96.62 30.24
N ARG A 551 87.39 95.44 29.86
CA ARG A 551 88.70 94.93 30.32
C ARG A 551 89.85 95.77 29.78
N GLU A 552 89.80 96.18 28.52
CA GLU A 552 90.81 97.05 27.90
C GLU A 552 90.77 98.47 28.50
N GLU A 553 89.59 99.06 28.67
CA GLU A 553 89.39 100.32 29.41
C GLU A 553 89.94 100.21 30.84
N ALA A 554 89.64 99.12 31.56
CA ALA A 554 90.14 98.88 32.91
C ALA A 554 91.67 98.71 32.95
N ALA A 555 92.27 98.01 31.97
CA ALA A 555 93.71 97.83 31.87
C ALA A 555 94.44 99.15 31.54
N GLN A 556 93.87 99.98 30.66
CA GLN A 556 94.37 101.33 30.37
C GLN A 556 94.29 102.23 31.60
N ASN A 557 93.17 102.20 32.33
CA ASN A 557 92.99 102.96 33.58
C ASN A 557 93.95 102.49 34.68
N LEU A 558 94.19 101.18 34.81
CA LEU A 558 95.17 100.62 35.74
C LEU A 558 96.60 101.06 35.38
N SER A 559 96.99 100.93 34.11
CA SER A 559 98.26 101.43 33.58
C SER A 559 98.48 102.92 33.86
N ALA A 560 97.45 103.75 33.64
CA ALA A 560 97.50 105.18 33.95
C ALA A 560 97.63 105.45 35.47
N ALA A 561 96.94 104.66 36.30
CA ALA A 561 97.05 104.76 37.77
C ALA A 561 98.42 104.31 38.29
N GLU A 562 99.00 103.24 37.72
CA GLU A 562 100.35 102.77 38.01
C GLU A 562 101.41 103.80 37.61
N ALA A 563 101.30 104.39 36.42
CA ALA A 563 102.18 105.47 35.97
C ALA A 563 102.08 106.70 36.90
N ALA A 564 100.87 107.09 37.31
CA ALA A 564 100.66 108.18 38.27
C ALA A 564 101.22 107.85 39.67
N ALA A 565 101.14 106.59 40.11
CA ALA A 565 101.72 106.13 41.36
C ALA A 565 103.26 106.12 41.30
N GLN A 566 103.85 105.69 40.19
CA GLN A 566 105.30 105.73 39.97
C GLN A 566 105.83 107.17 39.93
N ALA A 567 105.12 108.09 39.28
CA ALA A 567 105.47 109.52 39.29
C ALA A 567 105.47 110.10 40.72
N ARG A 568 104.39 109.86 41.49
CA ARG A 568 104.33 110.25 42.91
C ARG A 568 105.43 109.63 43.76
N TYR A 569 105.79 108.37 43.49
CA TYR A 569 106.88 107.70 44.20
C TYR A 569 108.25 108.34 43.87
N ALA A 570 108.49 108.72 42.62
CA ALA A 570 109.70 109.42 42.21
C ALA A 570 109.82 110.80 42.85
N GLU A 571 108.74 111.60 42.87
CA GLU A 571 108.68 112.89 43.59
C GLU A 571 109.01 112.72 45.09
N LEU A 572 108.52 111.65 45.70
CA LEU A 572 108.70 111.37 47.13
C LEU A 572 110.12 110.88 47.46
N GLU A 573 110.76 110.10 46.57
CA GLU A 573 112.19 109.76 46.66
C GLU A 573 113.09 110.99 46.45
N GLU A 574 112.73 111.90 45.55
CA GLU A 574 113.49 113.15 45.34
C GLU A 574 113.37 114.09 46.55
N ALA A 575 112.17 114.26 47.11
CA ALA A 575 111.95 114.99 48.36
C ALA A 575 112.70 114.36 49.55
N LYS A 576 112.72 113.01 49.64
CA LYS A 576 113.49 112.28 50.65
C LYS A 576 115.00 112.53 50.50
N ARG A 577 115.56 112.45 49.29
CA ARG A 577 116.99 112.74 49.04
C ARG A 577 117.34 114.19 49.38
N ALA A 578 116.46 115.15 49.11
CA ALA A 578 116.66 116.54 49.52
C ALA A 578 116.72 116.67 51.05
N SER A 579 115.83 115.99 51.78
CA SER A 579 115.82 115.99 53.25
C SER A 579 117.03 115.25 53.85
N GLU A 580 117.46 114.13 53.26
CA GLU A 580 118.67 113.40 53.66
C GLU A 580 119.92 114.25 53.42
N ALA A 581 120.02 114.95 52.28
CA ALA A 581 121.12 115.88 52.00
C ALA A 581 121.15 117.08 52.99
N GLU A 582 119.99 117.64 53.35
CA GLU A 582 119.91 118.72 54.34
C GLU A 582 120.34 118.22 55.74
N ARG A 583 119.91 117.01 56.13
CA ARG A 583 120.33 116.37 57.38
C ARG A 583 121.84 116.10 57.40
N ASP A 584 122.39 115.59 56.30
CA ASP A 584 123.82 115.26 56.20
C ASP A 584 124.69 116.53 56.16
N ALA A 585 124.20 117.63 55.58
CA ALA A 585 124.81 118.95 55.70
C ALA A 585 124.83 119.46 57.16
N ARG A 586 123.74 119.30 57.92
CA ARG A 586 123.72 119.62 59.37
C ARG A 586 124.66 118.72 60.19
N LEU A 587 124.81 117.44 59.81
CA LEU A 587 125.78 116.53 60.43
C LEU A 587 127.23 116.92 60.11
N ALA A 588 127.50 117.39 58.89
CA ALA A 588 128.82 117.92 58.53
C ALA A 588 129.15 119.20 59.30
N GLN A 589 128.21 120.14 59.43
CA GLN A 589 128.39 121.36 60.22
C GLN A 589 128.68 121.04 61.70
N THR A 590 127.85 120.22 62.34
CA THR A 590 128.01 119.87 63.76
C THR A 590 129.27 119.05 64.04
N ARG A 591 129.76 118.26 63.07
CA ARG A 591 131.09 117.64 63.14
C ARG A 591 132.21 118.67 63.07
N GLY A 592 132.15 119.62 62.15
CA GLY A 592 133.15 120.70 62.06
C GLY A 592 133.21 121.57 63.32
N GLU A 593 132.05 121.85 63.95
CA GLU A 593 131.99 122.53 65.25
C GLU A 593 132.61 121.69 66.39
N LEU A 594 132.43 120.36 66.36
CA LEU A 594 133.05 119.44 67.33
C LEU A 594 134.57 119.36 67.14
N ASP A 595 135.04 119.22 65.90
CA ASP A 595 136.46 119.11 65.54
C ASP A 595 137.22 120.38 65.99
N ALA A 596 136.66 121.57 65.72
CA ALA A 596 137.19 122.85 66.18
C ALA A 596 137.27 122.92 67.72
N ARG A 597 136.24 122.45 68.44
CA ARG A 597 136.26 122.37 69.91
C ARG A 597 137.29 121.38 70.43
N THR A 598 137.58 120.29 69.71
CA THR A 598 138.69 119.39 70.09
C THR A 598 140.07 120.00 69.86
N GLU A 599 140.29 120.82 68.82
CA GLU A 599 141.54 121.57 68.66
C GLU A 599 141.74 122.63 69.76
N GLU A 600 140.69 123.35 70.16
CA GLU A 600 140.74 124.25 71.32
C GLU A 600 141.11 123.49 72.62
N LEU A 601 140.61 122.27 72.80
CA LEU A 601 140.88 121.43 73.99
C LEU A 601 142.31 120.84 73.94
N GLU A 602 142.79 120.42 72.77
CA GLU A 602 144.19 120.00 72.52
C GLU A 602 145.18 121.14 72.81
N THR A 603 144.91 122.35 72.30
CA THR A 603 145.78 123.52 72.51
C THR A 603 145.79 123.95 73.98
N ALA A 604 144.63 123.96 74.66
CA ALA A 604 144.56 124.16 76.10
C ALA A 604 145.34 123.09 76.90
N ARG A 605 145.27 121.82 76.51
CA ARG A 605 146.04 120.73 77.12
C ARG A 605 147.54 120.90 76.95
N ARG A 606 148.02 121.33 75.77
CA ARG A 606 149.44 121.63 75.54
C ARG A 606 149.93 122.77 76.42
N ALA A 607 149.15 123.85 76.54
CA ALA A 607 149.48 124.96 77.43
C ALA A 607 149.56 124.54 78.91
N ILE A 608 148.66 123.66 79.38
CA ILE A 608 148.73 123.09 80.73
C ILE A 608 150.00 122.25 80.92
N TYR A 609 150.41 121.47 79.92
CA TYR A 609 151.66 120.70 79.97
C TYR A 609 152.91 121.59 80.07
N GLU A 610 152.99 122.67 79.28
CA GLU A 610 154.09 123.64 79.37
C GLU A 610 154.14 124.36 80.72
N LEU A 611 152.98 124.75 81.26
CA LEU A 611 152.88 125.41 82.57
C LEU A 611 153.33 124.47 83.70
N ASN A 612 152.91 123.20 83.69
CA ASN A 612 153.36 122.20 84.66
C ASN A 612 154.87 121.93 84.55
N GLY A 613 155.42 121.90 83.33
CA GLY A 613 156.87 121.82 83.11
C GLY A 613 157.63 123.00 83.72
N ARG A 614 157.12 124.23 83.55
CA ARG A 614 157.67 125.43 84.20
C ARG A 614 157.59 125.40 85.72
N ILE A 615 156.48 124.95 86.29
CA ILE A 615 156.32 124.80 87.75
C ILE A 615 157.37 123.84 88.29
N SER A 616 157.56 122.67 87.68
CA SER A 616 158.53 121.68 88.15
C SER A 616 159.98 122.19 88.04
N LEU A 617 160.29 123.01 87.02
CA LEU A 617 161.60 123.64 86.88
C LEU A 617 161.86 124.67 88.01
N LEU A 618 160.88 125.51 88.30
CA LEU A 618 160.93 126.51 89.38
C LEU A 618 161.02 125.87 90.77
N GLU A 619 160.34 124.74 90.98
CA GLU A 619 160.44 123.96 92.23
C GLU A 619 161.85 123.38 92.44
N ALA A 620 162.51 122.93 91.36
CA ALA A 620 163.90 122.46 91.41
C ALA A 620 164.89 123.62 91.68
N GLU A 621 164.69 124.78 91.05
CA GLU A 621 165.49 125.99 91.34
C GLU A 621 165.32 126.43 92.81
N LEU A 622 164.09 126.45 93.33
CA LEU A 622 163.81 126.74 94.75
C LEU A 622 164.46 125.74 95.71
N ALA A 623 164.56 124.46 95.33
CA ALA A 623 165.29 123.46 96.10
C ALA A 623 166.81 123.71 96.09
N SER A 624 167.39 124.07 94.95
CA SER A 624 168.82 124.43 94.83
C SER A 624 169.17 125.65 95.68
N VAL A 625 168.41 126.74 95.55
CA VAL A 625 168.63 127.99 96.31
C VAL A 625 168.45 127.76 97.83
N ARG A 626 167.58 126.84 98.24
CA ARG A 626 167.44 126.44 99.65
C ARG A 626 168.63 125.61 100.15
N SER A 627 169.29 124.84 99.29
CA SER A 627 170.55 124.16 99.63
C SER A 627 171.69 125.16 99.79
N GLU A 628 171.87 126.05 98.81
CA GLU A 628 172.93 127.07 98.82
C GLU A 628 172.84 128.00 100.04
N ASN A 629 171.63 128.43 100.42
CA ASN A 629 171.43 129.23 101.64
C ASN A 629 171.79 128.46 102.92
N ARG A 630 171.57 127.13 102.95
CA ARG A 630 171.93 126.29 104.10
C ARG A 630 173.45 126.16 104.23
N ASP A 631 174.13 125.91 103.12
CA ASP A 631 175.60 125.83 103.06
C ASP A 631 176.27 127.17 103.38
N LEU A 632 175.65 128.30 102.99
CA LEU A 632 176.13 129.64 103.33
C LEU A 632 175.91 129.97 104.82
N ALA A 633 174.78 129.56 105.40
CA ALA A 633 174.54 129.73 106.84
C ALA A 633 175.54 128.93 107.69
N GLU A 634 175.84 127.68 107.31
CA GLU A 634 176.81 126.83 108.02
C GLU A 634 178.26 127.35 107.89
N LYS A 635 178.62 127.93 106.74
CA LYS A 635 179.90 128.66 106.56
C LYS A 635 179.97 129.90 107.45
N LEU A 636 178.90 130.71 107.50
CA LEU A 636 178.85 131.94 108.31
C LEU A 636 178.94 131.64 109.81
N GLU A 637 178.32 130.56 110.28
CA GLU A 637 178.42 130.12 111.66
C GLU A 637 179.85 129.66 112.01
N ASN A 638 180.49 128.88 111.12
CA ASN A 638 181.87 128.47 111.31
C ASN A 638 182.86 129.65 111.33
N GLU A 639 182.72 130.64 110.45
CA GLU A 639 183.56 131.84 110.49
C GLU A 639 183.28 132.69 111.73
N SER A 640 182.02 132.80 112.17
CA SER A 640 181.68 133.52 113.41
C SER A 640 182.31 132.87 114.64
N ARG A 641 182.35 131.52 114.72
CA ARG A 641 183.06 130.78 115.77
C ARG A 641 184.58 131.00 115.72
N LYS A 642 185.20 131.06 114.54
CA LYS A 642 186.62 131.41 114.38
C LYS A 642 186.93 132.82 114.86
N VAL A 643 186.08 133.81 114.48
CA VAL A 643 186.24 135.21 114.90
C VAL A 643 186.08 135.36 116.42
N ALA A 644 185.10 134.67 117.03
CA ALA A 644 184.94 134.65 118.48
C ALA A 644 186.18 134.09 119.20
N HIS A 645 186.69 132.93 118.75
CA HIS A 645 187.86 132.30 119.36
C HIS A 645 189.16 133.11 119.16
N ALA A 646 189.30 133.78 118.00
CA ALA A 646 190.40 134.72 117.76
C ALA A 646 190.32 135.96 118.66
N HIS A 647 189.10 136.46 118.94
CA HIS A 647 188.89 137.61 119.81
C HIS A 647 189.19 137.28 121.29
N GLU A 648 188.80 136.11 121.79
CA GLU A 648 189.19 135.62 123.12
C GLU A 648 190.72 135.52 123.26
N LYS A 649 191.39 134.94 122.25
CA LYS A 649 192.86 134.83 122.26
C LYS A 649 193.53 136.20 122.24
N TRP A 650 193.01 137.13 121.45
CA TRP A 650 193.52 138.51 121.40
C TRP A 650 193.36 139.25 122.74
N GLN A 651 192.25 139.08 123.46
CA GLN A 651 192.11 139.64 124.81
C GLN A 651 193.08 139.01 125.82
N ALA A 652 193.31 137.69 125.74
CA ALA A 652 194.27 137.00 126.62
C ALA A 652 195.70 137.51 126.40
N ASP A 653 196.14 137.65 125.14
CA ASP A 653 197.46 138.18 124.80
C ASP A 653 197.63 139.65 125.21
N GLN A 654 196.58 140.48 125.06
CA GLN A 654 196.63 141.90 125.47
C GLN A 654 196.72 142.06 127.01
N SER A 655 196.01 141.22 127.77
CA SER A 655 196.09 141.15 129.23
C SER A 655 197.50 140.77 129.70
N ALA A 656 198.10 139.74 129.09
CA ALA A 656 199.46 139.30 129.41
C ALA A 656 200.52 140.39 129.14
N LEU A 657 200.35 141.21 128.11
CA LEU A 657 201.31 142.26 127.76
C LEU A 657 201.26 143.47 128.71
N GLU A 658 200.08 143.89 129.18
CA GLU A 658 200.00 144.97 130.19
C GLU A 658 200.54 144.52 131.55
N GLN A 659 200.40 143.24 131.92
CA GLN A 659 201.08 142.69 133.09
C GLN A 659 202.62 142.77 132.94
N ALA A 660 203.16 142.50 131.74
CA ALA A 660 204.59 142.67 131.48
C ALA A 660 205.06 144.14 131.55
N LYS A 661 204.24 145.10 131.06
CA LYS A 661 204.52 146.53 131.21
C LYS A 661 204.55 146.97 132.68
N GLN A 662 203.59 146.53 133.49
CA GLN A 662 203.56 146.84 134.92
C GLN A 662 204.79 146.27 135.64
N ALA A 663 205.18 145.03 135.35
CA ALA A 663 206.37 144.41 135.92
C ALA A 663 207.66 145.19 135.60
N LEU A 664 207.79 145.71 134.37
CA LEU A 664 208.99 146.45 133.95
C LEU A 664 209.01 147.88 134.50
N SER A 665 207.84 148.51 134.69
CA SER A 665 207.70 149.80 135.38
C SER A 665 208.21 149.73 136.83
N GLN A 666 207.97 148.62 137.53
CA GLN A 666 208.46 148.43 138.91
C GLN A 666 209.98 148.28 139.01
N VAL A 667 210.64 147.77 137.95
CA VAL A 667 212.12 147.69 137.88
C VAL A 667 212.73 149.07 137.63
N LEU A 668 212.08 149.92 136.81
CA LEU A 668 212.51 151.30 136.58
C LEU A 668 212.46 152.15 137.88
N GLU A 669 211.48 151.90 138.75
CA GLU A 669 211.31 152.63 140.00
C GLU A 669 212.40 152.29 141.04
N LEU A 670 212.85 151.02 141.09
CA LEU A 670 213.91 150.58 141.99
C LEU A 670 215.28 151.19 141.68
N ILE A 671 215.64 151.37 140.40
CA ILE A 671 216.94 151.96 140.02
C ILE A 671 216.94 153.48 140.24
N GLY A 672 215.79 154.14 140.06
CA GLY A 672 215.63 155.57 140.37
C GLY A 672 215.77 155.93 141.85
N SER A 673 215.59 154.97 142.77
CA SER A 673 215.90 155.17 144.20
C SER A 673 217.39 155.39 144.49
N THR A 674 218.24 155.17 143.47
CA THR A 674 219.66 155.54 143.33
C THR A 674 220.02 156.99 143.64
N GLU A 675 219.75 157.47 144.84
CA GLU A 675 220.56 158.45 145.54
C GLU A 675 222.04 158.31 145.10
N THR A 676 222.72 159.31 144.52
CA THR A 676 222.44 160.77 144.60
C THR A 676 222.17 161.27 146.02
N ARG A 677 222.74 160.57 147.00
CA ARG A 677 223.22 161.16 148.23
C ARG A 677 224.68 161.53 148.01
N THR A 678 224.94 162.68 147.36
CA THR A 678 225.91 163.70 147.84
C THR A 678 226.21 164.84 146.85
N LEU A 679 226.41 164.61 145.54
CA LEU A 679 226.96 165.63 144.63
C LEU A 679 226.42 165.57 143.18
N LEU A 680 226.23 166.78 142.63
CA LEU A 680 226.17 167.23 141.21
C LEU A 680 225.23 166.52 140.21
#